data_AF-A0AAU4K7Y3-F1
#
_entry.id   AF-A0AAU4K7Y3-F1
#
_cell.length_a   1.000
_cell.length_b   1.000
_cell.length_c   1.000
_cell.angle_alpha   90.00
_cell.angle_beta   90.00
_cell.angle_gamma   90.00
#
_symmetry.space_group_name_H-M   'P 1'
#
loop_
_entity.id
_entity.type
_entity.pdbx_description
1 polymer ?
#
loop_
_entity_poly.entity_id
_entity_poly.type
_entity_poly.pdbx_seq_one_letter_code
_entity_poly.pdbx_strand_id
1 'polypeptide(L)'
;MSATTITIGSIAALISLGCWALFFSGVWKMIRTIAQGQRDLTRLTPVIPRFKQMMIEFVAHTRMVKFRTVGWAHWLVMMGFVVGSLLWFEAYGQTFDPEFHWPLFGDTFVWHLLDELLGIGTVVGIVTLMIIRQLNHPRVPERLSRFGGSNFRAAYFVEAVVLLEGLGMIFVKAGKIATFGEAHVGSDFFTMQVAKILPESPLLVSIFAAIKLLSGMVWLAVVGRRITWGVAWHRFSAFFNIYFKREDDGGVALGAAKPMMSRGELLVMEEADPDVDAFGAGKIEDFTWKGWLDFTTCTECGRCQSQCPAWNTGKPLSPKLLITSLRDHGYAKAPYLLAGGRTDSAGDEVGLVDADGNVDQARLDKIPAAARAEAARPLVGPSEGEGAGGVIDTDTLWSCTNCGACVEQCPVDIEHVDHIIDMRRYQVLIESDFPSELAGLFKNLENKGNPWGQNSKDRTNWIDEIDIDIPVYGKDVDTFEGFEYLFWVGCAGAYEDRAKKTTKAVAELLDIAAVNFLVLGEGETCTGDSARRSGNEFLFQMLAQQNIGTLDELFSTAPAQPKKIVVTCAHCFNALGNEYPQVTGEDGQPGKFEVVHHTQLLNRLVRDKRLIPVAPVAEDVTYHDPCFLGRHNKVYEEPRELMAASGSALREMPRHGERSMCCGAGGARMWMEESIGKRINLDRVDEALETLDGSGEKNQKIATGCPFCKVMLSDGTTAKTSGTDLENKVEVVDVAQLLLESVTRGAAEIKRGGRFLGPAPSGAGVNGTVGTATLDKTDAKAEAVTEQTTAAEPAEAAAQATGTAVKEKPKVGLGMGGGMKRPGQAAKADAPAKDTSAESKAAPTEAASTAAAPEPKAKGFGMAGGMKRPGQAAKAAPATESKAPTEASEEKTESSADASASTASAPEKTESVAAPEPKAKGFGMAGGIKRPGQAAKAAPAAKAESTATEPQAEPAEAEPATTEPAKAEPAPSESASAESAAPAPEPKAKGFGMGAAKRPGQAAKTSAPVAPKAEATPSEPEETEPAKAEPEKTEPEKTEPAKAESNGSAEPNGSADSNGNGSTSGDAKVITETGASKAAGFGIAAGKKRPGA
;
A
#
# COMPACT_ATOMS: atom_id res chain seq x y z
N MET A 1 14.29 53.01 -10.54
CA MET A 1 14.95 52.72 -9.24
C MET A 1 15.06 54.00 -8.40
N SER A 2 15.02 53.91 -7.06
CA SER A 2 15.34 55.00 -6.13
C SER A 2 16.27 54.52 -5.01
N ALA A 3 16.85 55.44 -4.22
CA ALA A 3 17.68 55.06 -3.07
C ALA A 3 16.92 54.16 -2.06
N THR A 4 15.61 54.37 -1.90
CA THR A 4 14.75 53.56 -1.03
C THR A 4 14.52 52.17 -1.61
N THR A 5 14.23 52.03 -2.91
CA THR A 5 14.03 50.70 -3.52
C THR A 5 15.35 49.92 -3.58
N ILE A 6 16.47 50.58 -3.89
CA ILE A 6 17.81 49.97 -3.80
C ILE A 6 18.10 49.44 -2.38
N THR A 7 17.71 50.20 -1.34
CA THR A 7 17.87 49.77 0.06
C THR A 7 16.99 48.55 0.37
N ILE A 8 15.72 48.57 -0.05
CA ILE A 8 14.77 47.45 0.15
C ILE A 8 15.28 46.18 -0.55
N GLY A 9 15.64 46.26 -1.83
CA GLY A 9 16.16 45.13 -2.59
C GLY A 9 17.48 44.60 -2.05
N SER A 10 18.40 45.47 -1.61
CA SER A 10 19.66 45.04 -0.99
C SER A 10 19.42 44.28 0.32
N ILE A 11 18.49 44.75 1.17
CA ILE A 11 18.13 44.07 2.42
C ILE A 11 17.46 42.71 2.13
N ALA A 12 16.52 42.66 1.18
CA ALA A 12 15.84 41.42 0.80
C ALA A 12 16.81 40.39 0.19
N ALA A 13 17.73 40.83 -0.68
CA ALA A 13 18.78 39.99 -1.24
C ALA A 13 19.71 39.42 -0.17
N LEU A 14 20.20 40.26 0.76
CA LEU A 14 21.08 39.81 1.87
C LEU A 14 20.38 38.81 2.80
N ILE A 15 19.11 39.04 3.15
CA ILE A 15 18.29 38.08 3.91
C ILE A 15 18.15 36.76 3.12
N SER A 16 17.94 36.84 1.80
CA SER A 16 17.71 35.65 0.97
C SER A 16 18.88 34.67 0.97
N LEU A 17 20.13 35.17 0.98
CA LEU A 17 21.32 34.32 1.01
C LEU A 17 21.35 33.45 2.28
N GLY A 18 21.00 34.03 3.43
CA GLY A 18 20.87 33.29 4.69
C GLY A 18 19.74 32.27 4.66
N CYS A 19 18.58 32.62 4.07
CA CYS A 19 17.44 31.71 3.95
C CYS A 19 17.72 30.52 3.01
N TRP A 20 18.40 30.75 1.88
CA TRP A 20 18.86 29.69 0.97
C TRP A 20 19.90 28.78 1.63
N ALA A 21 20.89 29.33 2.34
CA ALA A 21 21.87 28.52 3.06
C ALA A 21 21.22 27.59 4.10
N LEU A 22 20.20 28.07 4.81
CA LEU A 22 19.40 27.27 5.75
C LEU A 22 18.55 26.20 5.05
N PHE A 23 17.97 26.53 3.89
CA PHE A 23 17.22 25.56 3.09
C PHE A 23 18.11 24.43 2.59
N PHE A 24 19.23 24.75 1.93
CA PHE A 24 20.17 23.75 1.41
C PHE A 24 20.85 22.93 2.53
N SER A 25 21.12 23.52 3.69
CA SER A 25 21.56 22.78 4.88
C SER A 25 20.51 21.75 5.34
N GLY A 26 19.22 22.13 5.30
CA GLY A 26 18.10 21.22 5.54
C GLY A 26 18.01 20.09 4.52
N VAL A 27 18.09 20.40 3.22
CA VAL A 27 18.13 19.41 2.12
C VAL A 27 19.31 18.44 2.29
N TRP A 28 20.50 18.94 2.58
CA TRP A 28 21.69 18.11 2.78
C TRP A 28 21.56 17.17 3.98
N LYS A 29 21.01 17.65 5.11
CA LYS A 29 20.69 16.78 6.26
C LYS A 29 19.63 15.74 5.89
N MET A 30 18.56 16.14 5.21
CA MET A 30 17.49 15.25 4.74
C MET A 30 18.04 14.11 3.86
N ILE A 31 18.85 14.43 2.85
CA ILE A 31 19.48 13.43 1.97
C ILE A 31 20.41 12.50 2.75
N ARG A 32 21.28 13.04 3.62
CA ARG A 32 22.18 12.21 4.44
C ARG A 32 21.43 11.27 5.39
N THR A 33 20.30 11.71 5.96
CA THR A 33 19.44 10.87 6.80
C THR A 33 18.73 9.79 5.99
N ILE A 34 18.17 10.11 4.82
CA ILE A 34 17.51 9.12 3.95
C ILE A 34 18.51 8.04 3.47
N ALA A 35 19.77 8.43 3.24
CA ALA A 35 20.87 7.53 2.92
C ALA A 35 21.42 6.70 4.11
N GLN A 36 20.73 6.67 5.27
CA GLN A 36 21.07 5.75 6.39
C GLN A 36 20.34 4.41 6.31
N GLY A 37 19.29 4.31 5.50
CA GLY A 37 18.58 3.06 5.22
C GLY A 37 19.32 2.17 4.23
N GLN A 38 18.92 0.90 4.15
CA GLN A 38 19.54 -0.09 3.25
C GLN A 38 19.53 0.33 1.77
N ARG A 39 20.46 -0.25 1.00
CA ARG A 39 20.55 -0.03 -0.45
C ARG A 39 19.32 -0.62 -1.14
N ASP A 40 18.92 0.00 -2.24
CA ASP A 40 17.94 -0.54 -3.18
C ASP A 40 18.28 0.05 -4.55
N LEU A 41 18.61 -0.80 -5.51
CA LEU A 41 19.00 -0.42 -6.86
C LEU A 41 17.90 -0.66 -7.89
N THR A 42 16.84 -1.39 -7.52
CA THR A 42 15.78 -1.86 -8.42
C THR A 42 14.98 -0.71 -9.06
N ARG A 43 14.86 0.41 -8.35
CA ARG A 43 14.04 1.58 -8.71
C ARG A 43 14.75 2.62 -9.55
N LEU A 44 16.05 2.45 -9.84
CA LEU A 44 16.83 3.42 -10.62
C LEU A 44 16.51 3.36 -12.11
N THR A 45 15.97 2.23 -12.57
CA THR A 45 15.65 1.93 -13.98
C THR A 45 14.24 1.35 -14.13
N PRO A 46 13.63 1.43 -15.32
CA PRO A 46 14.06 2.19 -16.50
C PRO A 46 13.74 3.69 -16.33
N VAL A 47 14.70 4.55 -16.67
CA VAL A 47 14.64 5.99 -16.36
C VAL A 47 13.50 6.72 -17.09
N ILE A 48 13.32 6.44 -18.39
CA ILE A 48 12.38 7.18 -19.24
C ILE A 48 10.90 6.86 -18.90
N PRO A 49 10.48 5.59 -18.74
CA PRO A 49 9.13 5.26 -18.26
C PRO A 49 8.82 5.87 -16.90
N ARG A 50 9.71 5.70 -15.90
CA ARG A 50 9.55 6.27 -14.55
C ARG A 50 9.43 7.79 -14.57
N PHE A 51 10.23 8.49 -15.38
CA PHE A 51 10.13 9.95 -15.55
C PHE A 51 8.82 10.37 -16.24
N LYS A 52 8.44 9.68 -17.32
CA LYS A 52 7.17 9.91 -18.02
C LYS A 52 5.98 9.74 -17.07
N GLN A 53 5.98 8.68 -16.26
CA GLN A 53 4.91 8.39 -15.32
C GLN A 53 4.84 9.41 -14.17
N MET A 54 5.99 9.82 -13.62
CA MET A 54 6.07 10.94 -12.68
C MET A 54 5.43 12.21 -13.27
N MET A 55 5.72 12.54 -14.53
CA MET A 55 5.13 13.71 -15.21
C MET A 55 3.62 13.56 -15.47
N ILE A 56 3.13 12.36 -15.78
CA ILE A 56 1.68 12.09 -15.93
C ILE A 56 0.95 12.28 -14.58
N GLU A 57 1.41 11.63 -13.52
CA GLU A 57 0.75 11.74 -12.20
C GLU A 57 0.86 13.15 -11.61
N PHE A 58 1.99 13.84 -11.84
CA PHE A 58 2.18 15.22 -11.43
C PHE A 58 1.27 16.20 -12.20
N VAL A 59 1.38 16.28 -13.54
CA VAL A 59 0.69 17.32 -14.32
C VAL A 59 -0.83 17.11 -14.34
N ALA A 60 -1.28 15.87 -14.54
CA ALA A 60 -2.71 15.54 -14.58
C ALA A 60 -3.31 15.28 -13.18
N HIS A 61 -2.50 15.30 -12.11
CA HIS A 61 -2.94 15.11 -10.72
C HIS A 61 -3.76 13.83 -10.47
N THR A 62 -3.52 12.77 -11.26
CA THR A 62 -4.39 11.59 -11.40
C THR A 62 -4.81 10.97 -10.05
N ARG A 63 -3.85 10.73 -9.15
CA ARG A 63 -4.10 10.21 -7.79
C ARG A 63 -4.81 11.22 -6.88
N MET A 64 -4.56 12.52 -7.06
CA MET A 64 -5.17 13.57 -6.25
C MET A 64 -6.63 13.84 -6.62
N VAL A 65 -6.98 13.81 -7.92
CA VAL A 65 -8.35 14.10 -8.41
C VAL A 65 -9.39 13.02 -8.09
N LYS A 66 -8.97 11.81 -7.66
CA LYS A 66 -9.86 10.77 -7.13
C LYS A 66 -10.83 11.31 -6.06
N PHE A 67 -10.40 12.30 -5.25
CA PHE A 67 -11.28 13.08 -4.37
C PHE A 67 -11.64 14.43 -5.02
N ARG A 68 -12.71 14.43 -5.83
CA ARG A 68 -13.07 15.55 -6.72
C ARG A 68 -13.16 16.92 -6.03
N THR A 69 -13.64 16.99 -4.79
CA THR A 69 -13.80 18.24 -4.02
C THR A 69 -12.48 18.90 -3.61
N VAL A 70 -11.41 18.11 -3.44
CA VAL A 70 -10.07 18.60 -3.03
C VAL A 70 -9.13 18.71 -4.22
N GLY A 71 -9.30 17.86 -5.24
CA GLY A 71 -8.38 17.75 -6.37
C GLY A 71 -8.15 19.04 -7.14
N TRP A 72 -9.21 19.76 -7.53
CA TRP A 72 -9.09 21.00 -8.32
C TRP A 72 -8.46 22.14 -7.51
N ALA A 73 -8.86 22.33 -6.25
CA ALA A 73 -8.33 23.38 -5.38
C ALA A 73 -6.85 23.14 -5.05
N HIS A 74 -6.45 21.87 -4.89
CA HIS A 74 -5.05 21.49 -4.77
C HIS A 74 -4.25 21.73 -6.05
N TRP A 75 -4.82 21.39 -7.22
CA TRP A 75 -4.16 21.62 -8.51
C TRP A 75 -3.89 23.10 -8.76
N LEU A 76 -4.84 24.00 -8.45
CA LEU A 76 -4.63 25.45 -8.55
C LEU A 76 -3.49 25.93 -7.64
N VAL A 77 -3.44 25.50 -6.38
CA VAL A 77 -2.35 25.83 -5.44
C VAL A 77 -1.01 25.24 -5.89
N MET A 78 -1.01 24.05 -6.51
CA MET A 78 0.19 23.43 -7.05
C MET A 78 0.73 24.19 -8.26
N MET A 79 -0.12 24.59 -9.21
CA MET A 79 0.27 25.45 -10.33
C MET A 79 0.78 26.81 -9.83
N GLY A 80 0.09 27.40 -8.85
CA GLY A 80 0.49 28.61 -8.14
C GLY A 80 1.88 28.53 -7.51
N PHE A 81 2.21 27.41 -6.86
CA PHE A 81 3.53 27.19 -6.28
C PHE A 81 4.61 26.95 -7.36
N VAL A 82 4.37 26.05 -8.31
CA VAL A 82 5.39 25.62 -9.28
C VAL A 82 5.64 26.68 -10.34
N VAL A 83 4.59 27.20 -10.99
CA VAL A 83 4.74 28.21 -12.06
C VAL A 83 4.89 29.61 -11.46
N GLY A 84 4.14 29.92 -10.39
CA GLY A 84 4.27 31.21 -9.67
C GLY A 84 5.63 31.41 -8.99
N SER A 85 6.46 30.37 -8.85
CA SER A 85 7.86 30.52 -8.47
C SER A 85 8.64 31.46 -9.41
N LEU A 86 8.30 31.51 -10.70
CA LEU A 86 8.90 32.42 -11.68
C LEU A 86 8.54 33.89 -11.40
N LEU A 87 7.29 34.14 -11.00
CA LEU A 87 6.77 35.46 -10.59
C LEU A 87 7.30 35.87 -9.20
N TRP A 88 7.75 34.91 -8.39
CA TRP A 88 8.44 35.15 -7.12
C TRP A 88 9.93 35.44 -7.33
N PHE A 89 10.59 34.79 -8.31
CA PHE A 89 11.92 35.19 -8.75
C PHE A 89 11.92 36.58 -9.42
N GLU A 90 10.86 36.92 -10.17
CA GLU A 90 10.66 38.26 -10.74
C GLU A 90 10.62 39.36 -9.65
N ALA A 91 10.10 39.02 -8.46
CA ALA A 91 10.01 39.94 -7.32
C ALA A 91 11.38 40.44 -6.84
N TYR A 92 12.47 39.67 -7.04
CA TYR A 92 13.82 40.17 -6.77
C TYR A 92 14.09 41.46 -7.55
N GLY A 93 13.86 41.47 -8.87
CA GLY A 93 14.05 42.68 -9.68
C GLY A 93 13.11 43.80 -9.24
N GLN A 94 11.84 43.49 -8.99
CA GLN A 94 10.81 44.45 -8.58
C GLN A 94 11.07 45.12 -7.22
N THR A 95 11.88 44.51 -6.34
CA THR A 95 12.34 45.20 -5.11
C THR A 95 13.34 46.32 -5.36
N PHE A 96 14.17 46.23 -6.41
CA PHE A 96 15.10 47.30 -6.81
C PHE A 96 14.42 48.28 -7.77
N ASP A 97 13.67 47.77 -8.74
CA ASP A 97 13.09 48.54 -9.84
C ASP A 97 11.62 48.15 -10.08
N PRO A 98 10.65 48.99 -9.66
CA PRO A 98 9.20 48.71 -9.71
C PRO A 98 8.65 48.25 -11.07
N GLU A 99 9.22 48.74 -12.17
CA GLU A 99 8.80 48.42 -13.54
C GLU A 99 9.27 47.02 -13.99
N PHE A 100 10.21 46.39 -13.27
CA PHE A 100 10.87 45.15 -13.69
C PHE A 100 9.89 44.03 -14.05
N HIS A 101 10.24 43.35 -15.13
CA HIS A 101 9.63 42.11 -15.64
C HIS A 101 10.71 41.27 -16.32
N TRP A 102 10.42 40.01 -16.64
CA TRP A 102 11.34 39.17 -17.41
C TRP A 102 11.60 39.76 -18.83
N PRO A 103 12.85 40.07 -19.24
CA PRO A 103 13.11 40.81 -20.48
C PRO A 103 12.71 40.11 -21.79
N LEU A 104 12.50 38.79 -21.78
CA LEU A 104 12.21 38.00 -22.98
C LEU A 104 10.71 37.73 -23.21
N PHE A 105 9.88 37.81 -22.17
CA PHE A 105 8.47 37.42 -22.23
C PHE A 105 7.57 38.12 -21.20
N GLY A 106 8.12 38.87 -20.25
CA GLY A 106 7.41 39.43 -19.10
C GLY A 106 6.38 40.52 -19.44
N ASP A 107 6.48 41.12 -20.63
CA ASP A 107 5.48 42.03 -21.18
C ASP A 107 4.68 41.41 -22.35
N THR A 108 4.50 40.09 -22.34
CA THR A 108 3.61 39.43 -23.30
C THR A 108 2.22 39.28 -22.71
N PHE A 109 1.18 39.46 -23.54
CA PHE A 109 -0.21 39.17 -23.18
C PHE A 109 -0.40 37.81 -22.48
N VAL A 110 0.37 36.80 -22.92
CA VAL A 110 0.35 35.44 -22.35
C VAL A 110 0.95 35.41 -20.93
N TRP A 111 2.01 36.17 -20.67
CA TRP A 111 2.58 36.28 -19.31
C TRP A 111 1.67 37.06 -18.36
N HIS A 112 1.15 38.20 -18.81
CA HIS A 112 0.19 39.01 -18.06
C HIS A 112 -1.05 38.18 -17.67
N LEU A 113 -1.65 37.46 -18.63
CA LEU A 113 -2.77 36.55 -18.39
C LEU A 113 -2.40 35.36 -17.47
N LEU A 114 -1.15 34.86 -17.55
CA LEU A 114 -0.69 33.78 -16.69
C LEU A 114 -0.55 34.22 -15.23
N ASP A 115 0.03 35.39 -14.96
CA ASP A 115 0.08 35.98 -13.61
C ASP A 115 -1.33 36.21 -13.03
N GLU A 116 -2.23 36.74 -13.86
CA GLU A 116 -3.64 36.94 -13.49
C GLU A 116 -4.32 35.64 -13.02
N LEU A 117 -4.21 34.59 -13.83
CA LEU A 117 -4.83 33.30 -13.55
C LEU A 117 -4.14 32.55 -12.40
N LEU A 118 -2.82 32.71 -12.23
CA LEU A 118 -2.08 32.12 -11.11
C LEU A 118 -2.39 32.83 -9.78
N GLY A 119 -2.42 34.15 -9.75
CA GLY A 119 -2.76 34.93 -8.55
C GLY A 119 -4.17 34.61 -8.05
N ILE A 120 -5.17 34.75 -8.93
CA ILE A 120 -6.58 34.43 -8.61
C ILE A 120 -6.71 32.93 -8.25
N GLY A 121 -6.15 32.04 -9.07
CA GLY A 121 -6.23 30.59 -8.86
C GLY A 121 -5.62 30.14 -7.54
N THR A 122 -4.47 30.69 -7.16
CA THR A 122 -3.79 30.39 -5.88
C THR A 122 -4.66 30.81 -4.70
N VAL A 123 -5.21 32.04 -4.72
CA VAL A 123 -6.06 32.56 -3.63
C VAL A 123 -7.37 31.77 -3.51
N VAL A 124 -8.07 31.53 -4.63
CA VAL A 124 -9.31 30.73 -4.63
C VAL A 124 -9.05 29.29 -4.17
N GLY A 125 -7.96 28.68 -4.65
CA GLY A 125 -7.56 27.33 -4.25
C GLY A 125 -7.22 27.22 -2.76
N ILE A 126 -6.38 28.11 -2.22
CA ILE A 126 -5.96 28.02 -0.81
C ILE A 126 -7.09 28.35 0.15
N VAL A 127 -7.91 29.37 -0.13
CA VAL A 127 -9.10 29.69 0.68
C VAL A 127 -10.07 28.51 0.70
N THR A 128 -10.29 27.84 -0.44
CA THR A 128 -11.11 26.62 -0.50
C THR A 128 -10.52 25.50 0.36
N LEU A 129 -9.20 25.27 0.31
CA LEU A 129 -8.55 24.24 1.14
C LEU A 129 -8.58 24.57 2.64
N MET A 130 -8.43 25.85 3.02
CA MET A 130 -8.56 26.32 4.40
C MET A 130 -9.97 26.08 4.94
N ILE A 131 -11.01 26.42 4.17
CA ILE A 131 -12.42 26.14 4.52
C ILE A 131 -12.64 24.63 4.69
N ILE A 132 -12.18 23.81 3.73
CA ILE A 132 -12.28 22.34 3.81
C ILE A 132 -11.55 21.80 5.05
N ARG A 133 -10.41 22.38 5.45
CA ARG A 133 -9.71 21.98 6.68
C ARG A 133 -10.54 22.29 7.92
N GLN A 134 -11.12 23.49 8.04
CA GLN A 134 -11.93 23.85 9.22
C GLN A 134 -13.17 22.95 9.33
N LEU A 135 -13.88 22.70 8.22
CA LEU A 135 -15.03 21.79 8.17
C LEU A 135 -14.70 20.31 8.47
N ASN A 136 -13.42 19.94 8.51
CA ASN A 136 -12.95 18.59 8.84
C ASN A 136 -12.04 18.56 10.08
N HIS A 137 -11.99 19.64 10.86
CA HIS A 137 -11.07 19.76 11.99
C HIS A 137 -11.41 18.74 13.10
N PRO A 138 -10.42 18.08 13.74
CA PRO A 138 -10.62 17.19 14.90
C PRO A 138 -11.23 17.83 16.16
N ARG A 139 -11.81 19.03 16.07
CA ARG A 139 -12.65 19.63 17.13
C ARG A 139 -14.12 19.21 17.00
N VAL A 140 -14.51 18.63 15.86
CA VAL A 140 -15.84 18.03 15.65
C VAL A 140 -15.74 16.55 16.03
N PRO A 141 -16.38 16.10 17.13
CA PRO A 141 -16.15 14.76 17.70
C PRO A 141 -16.97 13.64 17.06
N GLU A 142 -17.91 13.96 16.16
CA GLU A 142 -18.87 13.02 15.54
C GLU A 142 -18.21 11.88 14.73
N ARG A 143 -16.90 11.94 14.48
CA ARG A 143 -16.11 10.89 13.82
C ARG A 143 -14.63 11.05 14.11
N LEU A 144 -13.88 9.95 14.00
CA LEU A 144 -12.41 9.94 14.00
C LEU A 144 -11.84 10.70 12.80
N SER A 145 -11.68 12.03 12.92
CA SER A 145 -11.21 12.89 11.84
C SER A 145 -9.88 12.42 11.26
N ARG A 146 -9.79 12.38 9.92
CA ARG A 146 -8.58 12.02 9.18
C ARG A 146 -7.35 12.90 9.49
N PHE A 147 -7.58 14.08 10.05
CA PHE A 147 -6.52 14.99 10.49
C PHE A 147 -6.13 14.81 11.97
N GLY A 148 -6.71 13.86 12.70
CA GLY A 148 -6.28 13.51 14.06
C GLY A 148 -4.81 13.11 14.08
N GLY A 149 -4.00 13.78 14.90
CA GLY A 149 -2.53 13.62 14.93
C GLY A 149 -1.76 14.26 13.75
N SER A 150 -2.40 15.03 12.85
CA SER A 150 -1.66 15.84 11.85
C SER A 150 -1.12 17.14 12.46
N ASN A 151 0.03 17.62 11.99
CA ASN A 151 0.70 18.83 12.48
C ASN A 151 0.02 20.11 11.98
N PHE A 152 -1.02 20.55 12.71
CA PHE A 152 -1.76 21.77 12.41
C PHE A 152 -0.91 23.04 12.42
N ARG A 153 0.15 23.12 13.24
CA ARG A 153 1.04 24.30 13.25
C ARG A 153 1.79 24.43 11.92
N ALA A 154 2.31 23.32 11.39
CA ALA A 154 2.92 23.28 10.07
C ALA A 154 1.88 23.63 8.99
N ALA A 155 0.69 23.03 9.03
CA ALA A 155 -0.37 23.25 8.05
C ALA A 155 -0.81 24.73 7.98
N TYR A 156 -1.06 25.39 9.12
CA TYR A 156 -1.47 26.80 9.15
C TYR A 156 -0.35 27.76 8.75
N PHE A 157 0.91 27.42 9.03
CA PHE A 157 2.04 28.18 8.50
C PHE A 157 2.10 28.10 6.96
N VAL A 158 1.88 26.91 6.37
CA VAL A 158 1.80 26.78 4.90
C VAL A 158 0.63 27.58 4.34
N GLU A 159 -0.55 27.47 4.93
CA GLU A 159 -1.77 28.11 4.42
C GLU A 159 -1.67 29.64 4.47
N ALA A 160 -1.07 30.20 5.52
CA ALA A 160 -0.77 31.62 5.61
C ALA A 160 0.26 32.08 4.55
N VAL A 161 1.34 31.31 4.32
CA VAL A 161 2.34 31.63 3.29
C VAL A 161 1.73 31.57 1.90
N VAL A 162 1.04 30.48 1.53
CA VAL A 162 0.46 30.33 0.17
C VAL A 162 -0.60 31.40 -0.12
N LEU A 163 -1.41 31.78 0.89
CA LEU A 163 -2.32 32.92 0.75
C LEU A 163 -1.58 34.24 0.55
N LEU A 164 -0.49 34.48 1.29
CA LEU A 164 0.33 35.69 1.16
C LEU A 164 1.08 35.76 -0.18
N GLU A 165 1.57 34.65 -0.72
CA GLU A 165 2.17 34.59 -2.07
C GLU A 165 1.14 34.87 -3.17
N GLY A 166 -0.05 34.26 -3.09
CA GLY A 166 -1.13 34.48 -4.06
C GLY A 166 -1.67 35.91 -4.03
N LEU A 167 -1.83 36.50 -2.85
CA LEU A 167 -2.13 37.93 -2.70
C LEU A 167 -0.94 38.79 -3.17
N GLY A 168 0.30 38.36 -2.95
CA GLY A 168 1.51 39.03 -3.41
C GLY A 168 1.61 39.13 -4.93
N MET A 169 1.19 38.11 -5.68
CA MET A 169 1.03 38.19 -7.15
C MET A 169 0.06 39.32 -7.52
N ILE A 170 -1.17 39.25 -6.98
CA ILE A 170 -2.25 40.22 -7.24
C ILE A 170 -1.84 41.65 -6.90
N PHE A 171 -1.26 41.89 -5.72
CA PHE A 171 -0.92 43.24 -5.26
C PHE A 171 0.29 43.84 -5.98
N VAL A 172 1.31 43.04 -6.32
CA VAL A 172 2.43 43.52 -7.15
C VAL A 172 1.91 43.97 -8.51
N LYS A 173 1.14 43.12 -9.20
CA LYS A 173 0.62 43.44 -10.53
C LYS A 173 -0.36 44.60 -10.52
N ALA A 174 -1.34 44.60 -9.60
CA ALA A 174 -2.28 45.71 -9.44
C ALA A 174 -1.58 47.03 -9.05
N GLY A 175 -0.49 46.97 -8.28
CA GLY A 175 0.35 48.12 -7.95
C GLY A 175 1.11 48.66 -9.17
N LYS A 176 1.64 47.78 -10.04
CA LYS A 176 2.24 48.20 -11.33
C LYS A 176 1.19 48.89 -12.22
N ILE A 177 0.02 48.27 -12.39
CA ILE A 177 -1.10 48.85 -13.16
C ILE A 177 -1.49 50.24 -12.61
N ALA A 178 -1.65 50.38 -11.29
CA ALA A 178 -2.00 51.65 -10.65
C ALA A 178 -0.91 52.73 -10.81
N THR A 179 0.36 52.34 -10.90
CA THR A 179 1.49 53.29 -10.93
C THR A 179 1.92 53.68 -12.34
N PHE A 180 1.78 52.78 -13.32
CA PHE A 180 2.32 52.94 -14.67
C PHE A 180 1.24 52.96 -15.77
N GLY A 181 -0.02 52.63 -15.44
CA GLY A 181 -1.15 52.67 -16.36
C GLY A 181 -1.20 51.52 -17.38
N GLU A 182 -0.19 50.66 -17.42
CA GLU A 182 -0.07 49.52 -18.33
C GLU A 182 -1.04 48.40 -17.92
N ALA A 183 -2.21 48.35 -18.53
CA ALA A 183 -3.17 47.25 -18.39
C ALA A 183 -3.96 47.01 -19.68
N HIS A 184 -4.21 45.74 -19.97
CA HIS A 184 -4.99 45.27 -21.10
C HIS A 184 -6.16 44.39 -20.64
N VAL A 185 -7.38 44.79 -21.00
CA VAL A 185 -8.64 44.24 -20.44
C VAL A 185 -8.78 42.72 -20.59
N GLY A 186 -8.16 42.11 -21.62
CA GLY A 186 -8.21 40.66 -21.85
C GLY A 186 -7.24 39.83 -21.00
N SER A 187 -6.24 40.46 -20.37
CA SER A 187 -5.18 39.80 -19.57
C SER A 187 -5.24 40.17 -18.09
N ASP A 188 -5.79 41.35 -17.78
CA ASP A 188 -5.60 42.03 -16.48
C ASP A 188 -6.95 42.35 -15.81
N PHE A 189 -7.99 41.60 -16.18
CA PHE A 189 -9.41 41.88 -15.93
C PHE A 189 -9.80 42.05 -14.45
N PHE A 190 -9.03 41.49 -13.52
CA PHE A 190 -9.25 41.58 -12.08
C PHE A 190 -8.21 42.49 -11.40
N THR A 191 -6.93 42.39 -11.75
CA THR A 191 -5.88 43.26 -11.19
C THR A 191 -6.08 44.73 -11.61
N MET A 192 -6.63 45.00 -12.80
CA MET A 192 -7.06 46.36 -13.19
C MET A 192 -8.22 46.92 -12.35
N GLN A 193 -8.99 46.04 -11.69
CA GLN A 193 -10.06 46.45 -10.77
C GLN A 193 -9.51 46.66 -9.35
N VAL A 194 -8.53 45.88 -8.92
CA VAL A 194 -7.78 46.10 -7.67
C VAL A 194 -6.92 47.37 -7.75
N ALA A 195 -6.34 47.67 -8.91
CA ALA A 195 -5.54 48.88 -9.14
C ALA A 195 -6.32 50.18 -8.82
N LYS A 196 -7.63 50.21 -9.09
CA LYS A 196 -8.51 51.39 -8.86
C LYS A 196 -8.69 51.78 -7.39
N ILE A 197 -8.22 50.96 -6.45
CA ILE A 197 -8.23 51.24 -5.01
C ILE A 197 -6.82 51.30 -4.40
N LEU A 198 -5.78 51.28 -5.23
CA LEU A 198 -4.37 51.44 -4.83
C LEU A 198 -3.88 52.84 -5.23
N PRO A 199 -3.06 53.50 -4.39
CA PRO A 199 -2.43 54.77 -4.76
C PRO A 199 -1.27 54.54 -5.75
N GLU A 200 -1.11 55.45 -6.70
CA GLU A 200 0.03 55.50 -7.63
C GLU A 200 1.33 55.65 -6.82
N SER A 201 2.19 54.61 -6.78
CA SER A 201 3.37 54.62 -5.92
C SER A 201 4.39 53.54 -6.32
N PRO A 202 5.51 53.91 -6.97
CA PRO A 202 6.57 52.96 -7.29
C PRO A 202 7.16 52.31 -6.03
N LEU A 203 7.20 53.04 -4.91
CA LEU A 203 7.63 52.51 -3.62
C LEU A 203 6.68 51.41 -3.11
N LEU A 204 5.37 51.56 -3.28
CA LEU A 204 4.39 50.56 -2.86
C LEU A 204 4.53 49.25 -3.65
N VAL A 205 4.83 49.34 -4.96
CA VAL A 205 5.16 48.16 -5.79
C VAL A 205 6.37 47.40 -5.24
N SER A 206 7.49 48.09 -4.98
CA SER A 206 8.67 47.44 -4.37
C SER A 206 8.40 46.92 -2.95
N ILE A 207 7.49 47.53 -2.19
CA ILE A 207 7.05 47.00 -0.88
C ILE A 207 6.23 45.72 -1.04
N PHE A 208 5.27 45.65 -1.97
CA PHE A 208 4.53 44.42 -2.25
C PHE A 208 5.46 43.30 -2.76
N ALA A 209 6.40 43.63 -3.64
CA ALA A 209 7.41 42.69 -4.12
C ALA A 209 8.33 42.22 -2.98
N ALA A 210 8.72 43.11 -2.07
CA ALA A 210 9.54 42.76 -0.91
C ALA A 210 8.78 41.88 0.10
N ILE A 211 7.48 42.13 0.32
CA ILE A 211 6.64 41.30 1.19
C ILE A 211 6.55 39.88 0.61
N LYS A 212 6.20 39.74 -0.68
CA LYS A 212 6.14 38.47 -1.44
C LYS A 212 7.48 37.71 -1.41
N LEU A 213 8.58 38.42 -1.69
CA LEU A 213 9.92 37.83 -1.65
C LEU A 213 10.27 37.35 -0.23
N LEU A 214 10.05 38.18 0.79
CA LEU A 214 10.40 37.86 2.17
C LEU A 214 9.49 36.78 2.80
N SER A 215 8.22 36.65 2.40
CA SER A 215 7.38 35.52 2.83
C SER A 215 7.93 34.19 2.32
N GLY A 216 8.32 34.11 1.05
CA GLY A 216 9.04 32.95 0.50
C GLY A 216 10.40 32.70 1.17
N MET A 217 11.12 33.73 1.60
CA MET A 217 12.37 33.56 2.36
C MET A 217 12.14 33.03 3.78
N VAL A 218 11.11 33.51 4.48
CA VAL A 218 10.70 32.97 5.78
C VAL A 218 10.25 31.52 5.63
N TRP A 219 9.53 31.19 4.55
CA TRP A 219 9.17 29.82 4.18
C TRP A 219 10.40 28.92 4.03
N LEU A 220 11.35 29.26 3.16
CA LEU A 220 12.58 28.49 2.93
C LEU A 220 13.39 28.28 4.23
N ALA A 221 13.55 29.33 5.04
CA ALA A 221 14.30 29.28 6.29
C ALA A 221 13.62 28.47 7.42
N VAL A 222 12.28 28.41 7.43
CA VAL A 222 11.52 27.57 8.37
C VAL A 222 11.52 26.11 7.90
N VAL A 223 11.26 25.85 6.62
CA VAL A 223 11.19 24.51 6.03
C VAL A 223 12.55 23.82 6.10
N GLY A 224 13.65 24.51 5.79
CA GLY A 224 15.02 24.01 5.95
C GLY A 224 15.36 23.59 7.38
N ARG A 225 14.80 24.27 8.39
CA ARG A 225 14.97 23.93 9.82
C ARG A 225 13.95 22.92 10.35
N ARG A 226 12.97 22.50 9.54
CA ARG A 226 11.85 21.63 9.91
C ARG A 226 11.67 20.52 8.89
N ILE A 227 12.71 19.71 8.73
CA ILE A 227 12.77 18.57 7.79
C ILE A 227 11.67 17.52 7.99
N THR A 228 11.10 17.40 9.19
CA THR A 228 9.95 16.52 9.48
C THR A 228 8.57 17.11 9.14
N TRP A 229 8.47 18.37 8.69
CA TRP A 229 7.18 18.94 8.27
C TRP A 229 6.77 18.40 6.89
N GLY A 230 6.27 17.16 6.81
CA GLY A 230 5.86 16.52 5.54
C GLY A 230 4.75 17.28 4.79
N VAL A 231 3.84 17.94 5.52
CA VAL A 231 2.87 18.89 4.95
C VAL A 231 3.53 20.12 4.30
N ALA A 232 4.80 20.41 4.58
CA ALA A 232 5.62 21.39 3.85
C ALA A 232 6.44 20.72 2.73
N TRP A 233 7.20 19.67 3.06
CA TRP A 233 8.24 19.08 2.21
C TRP A 233 7.75 18.29 0.99
N HIS A 234 6.49 17.85 0.94
CA HIS A 234 5.99 17.10 -0.21
C HIS A 234 6.04 17.86 -1.55
N ARG A 235 6.11 19.21 -1.58
CA ARG A 235 6.34 19.95 -2.85
C ARG A 235 7.76 19.76 -3.41
N PHE A 236 8.64 19.10 -2.67
CA PHE A 236 9.97 18.72 -3.12
C PHE A 236 10.10 17.19 -3.18
N SER A 237 9.71 16.48 -2.12
CA SER A 237 9.94 15.02 -2.03
C SER A 237 8.94 14.15 -2.82
N ALA A 238 7.73 14.63 -3.10
CA ALA A 238 6.71 13.84 -3.81
C ALA A 238 7.14 13.44 -5.23
N PHE A 239 7.85 14.31 -5.94
CA PHE A 239 8.41 14.01 -7.26
C PHE A 239 9.30 12.77 -7.22
N PHE A 240 10.28 12.77 -6.32
CA PHE A 240 11.19 11.64 -6.15
C PHE A 240 10.47 10.38 -5.70
N ASN A 241 9.50 10.47 -4.79
CA ASN A 241 8.77 9.29 -4.32
C ASN A 241 7.90 8.65 -5.42
N ILE A 242 7.27 9.47 -6.27
CA ILE A 242 6.48 9.04 -7.44
C ILE A 242 7.40 8.47 -8.55
N TYR A 243 8.63 8.95 -8.69
CA TYR A 243 9.60 8.38 -9.64
C TYR A 243 10.17 7.03 -9.16
N PHE A 244 10.48 6.91 -7.86
CA PHE A 244 11.08 5.73 -7.24
C PHE A 244 10.06 4.70 -6.70
N LYS A 245 8.81 4.76 -7.15
CA LYS A 245 7.78 3.73 -6.90
C LYS A 245 8.28 2.32 -7.14
N ARG A 246 7.60 1.33 -6.58
CA ARG A 246 7.90 -0.09 -6.82
C ARG A 246 7.70 -0.40 -8.31
N GLU A 247 6.45 -0.29 -8.77
CA GLU A 247 6.07 -0.49 -10.18
C GLU A 247 6.48 0.72 -11.05
N ASP A 248 6.89 0.48 -12.30
CA ASP A 248 7.29 1.52 -13.27
C ASP A 248 6.22 1.87 -14.33
N ASP A 249 5.14 1.09 -14.38
CA ASP A 249 3.98 1.25 -15.27
C ASP A 249 2.99 2.34 -14.84
N GLY A 250 3.03 2.75 -13.55
CA GLY A 250 2.07 3.68 -12.94
C GLY A 250 1.09 3.06 -11.96
N GLY A 251 1.27 1.78 -11.64
CA GLY A 251 0.58 1.07 -10.58
C GLY A 251 0.74 1.69 -9.19
N VAL A 252 0.32 0.91 -8.21
CA VAL A 252 0.56 1.13 -6.78
C VAL A 252 1.28 -0.08 -6.24
N ALA A 253 2.07 0.06 -5.18
CA ALA A 253 2.76 -1.05 -4.53
C ALA A 253 1.78 -2.01 -3.82
N LEU A 254 1.08 -2.82 -4.61
CA LEU A 254 0.13 -3.88 -4.26
C LEU A 254 0.27 -5.03 -5.30
N GLY A 255 -0.59 -6.04 -5.24
CA GLY A 255 -0.33 -7.32 -5.91
C GLY A 255 0.50 -8.18 -4.97
N ALA A 256 1.68 -8.60 -5.43
CA ALA A 256 2.68 -9.25 -4.59
C ALA A 256 3.11 -8.39 -3.40
N ALA A 257 3.42 -9.03 -2.27
CA ALA A 257 4.31 -8.46 -1.27
C ALA A 257 5.74 -8.32 -1.84
N LYS A 258 6.46 -7.30 -1.37
CA LYS A 258 7.91 -7.18 -1.55
C LYS A 258 8.61 -8.45 -1.00
N PRO A 259 9.56 -9.08 -1.73
CA PRO A 259 10.42 -10.13 -1.18
C PRO A 259 11.15 -9.70 0.09
N MET A 260 11.68 -10.65 0.87
CA MET A 260 12.63 -10.27 1.92
C MET A 260 13.95 -9.86 1.25
N MET A 261 14.52 -8.75 1.71
CA MET A 261 15.71 -8.13 1.12
C MET A 261 16.68 -7.79 2.24
N SER A 262 17.96 -8.11 2.07
CA SER A 262 19.02 -7.70 2.98
C SER A 262 20.14 -7.01 2.21
N ARG A 263 20.65 -5.90 2.74
CA ARG A 263 21.79 -5.11 2.21
C ARG A 263 21.59 -4.58 0.78
N GLY A 264 20.44 -4.82 0.15
CA GLY A 264 20.05 -4.46 -1.21
C GLY A 264 19.88 -5.64 -2.18
N GLU A 265 20.08 -6.87 -1.69
CA GLU A 265 19.96 -8.13 -2.44
C GLU A 265 18.82 -8.99 -1.84
N LEU A 266 18.34 -9.99 -2.58
CA LEU A 266 17.19 -10.81 -2.18
C LEU A 266 17.65 -11.88 -1.19
N LEU A 267 17.02 -11.97 -0.03
CA LEU A 267 17.46 -12.89 1.02
C LEU A 267 17.03 -14.34 0.69
N VAL A 268 18.01 -15.17 0.33
CA VAL A 268 17.89 -16.63 0.17
C VAL A 268 17.98 -17.25 1.56
N MET A 269 16.92 -17.91 2.03
CA MET A 269 16.80 -18.34 3.43
C MET A 269 17.80 -19.43 3.81
N GLU A 270 18.26 -20.21 2.83
CA GLU A 270 19.26 -21.27 2.94
C GLU A 270 20.70 -20.73 3.07
N GLU A 271 20.93 -19.47 2.71
CA GLU A 271 22.24 -18.78 2.77
C GLU A 271 22.26 -17.62 3.81
N ALA A 272 21.13 -17.35 4.46
CA ALA A 272 20.93 -16.18 5.31
C ALA A 272 21.53 -16.33 6.71
N ASP A 273 22.32 -15.35 7.13
CA ASP A 273 23.02 -15.33 8.43
C ASP A 273 22.34 -14.31 9.39
N PRO A 274 21.77 -14.76 10.53
CA PRO A 274 21.00 -13.90 11.45
C PRO A 274 21.82 -12.80 12.13
N ASP A 275 23.15 -12.88 12.14
CA ASP A 275 24.02 -11.87 12.75
C ASP A 275 24.44 -10.75 11.78
N VAL A 276 24.23 -10.93 10.46
CA VAL A 276 24.60 -9.92 9.43
C VAL A 276 23.51 -9.58 8.41
N ASP A 277 22.43 -10.35 8.32
CA ASP A 277 21.30 -10.11 7.41
C ASP A 277 20.02 -9.67 8.10
N ALA A 278 19.26 -8.82 7.42
CA ALA A 278 18.04 -8.23 7.96
C ALA A 278 16.81 -9.10 7.64
N PHE A 279 16.33 -9.83 8.64
CA PHE A 279 15.13 -10.68 8.55
C PHE A 279 13.82 -9.87 8.62
N GLY A 280 13.71 -8.81 7.80
CA GLY A 280 12.67 -7.78 7.89
C GLY A 280 13.21 -6.44 8.39
N ALA A 281 12.44 -5.75 9.24
CA ALA A 281 12.84 -4.47 9.83
C ALA A 281 12.55 -4.43 11.35
N GLY A 282 13.60 -4.59 12.16
CA GLY A 282 13.58 -4.40 13.61
C GLY A 282 14.09 -3.04 14.05
N LYS A 283 14.78 -2.34 13.14
CA LYS A 283 15.41 -1.03 13.35
C LYS A 283 15.08 -0.14 12.15
N ILE A 284 15.02 1.17 12.37
CA ILE A 284 14.59 2.13 11.33
C ILE A 284 15.54 2.16 10.12
N GLU A 285 16.80 1.80 10.30
CA GLU A 285 17.80 1.65 9.23
C GLU A 285 17.65 0.39 8.37
N ASP A 286 16.89 -0.62 8.80
CA ASP A 286 16.70 -1.85 8.03
C ASP A 286 15.80 -1.60 6.81
N PHE A 287 14.89 -0.63 6.92
CA PHE A 287 14.17 -0.11 5.77
C PHE A 287 15.13 0.48 4.74
N THR A 288 14.88 0.23 3.46
CA THR A 288 15.68 0.80 2.38
C THR A 288 15.58 2.33 2.37
N TRP A 289 16.52 3.00 1.69
CA TRP A 289 16.47 4.45 1.49
C TRP A 289 15.13 4.93 0.87
N LYS A 290 14.41 4.09 0.10
CA LYS A 290 13.05 4.40 -0.38
C LYS A 290 12.01 4.35 0.76
N GLY A 291 12.15 3.45 1.73
CA GLY A 291 11.35 3.52 2.97
C GLY A 291 11.56 4.83 3.73
N TRP A 292 12.80 5.27 3.88
CA TRP A 292 13.10 6.58 4.47
C TRP A 292 12.52 7.76 3.66
N LEU A 293 12.52 7.68 2.32
CA LEU A 293 11.89 8.67 1.45
C LEU A 293 10.35 8.67 1.58
N ASP A 294 9.73 7.49 1.72
CA ASP A 294 8.30 7.32 2.00
C ASP A 294 7.90 8.02 3.30
N PHE A 295 8.62 7.71 4.39
CA PHE A 295 8.38 8.29 5.71
C PHE A 295 8.48 9.82 5.66
N THR A 296 9.53 10.33 5.00
CA THR A 296 9.76 11.77 4.79
C THR A 296 8.66 12.43 3.95
N THR A 297 8.12 11.72 2.95
CA THR A 297 7.15 12.23 1.97
C THR A 297 5.70 12.19 2.48
N CYS A 298 5.45 11.68 3.69
CA CYS A 298 4.12 11.67 4.28
C CYS A 298 3.50 13.08 4.39
N THR A 299 2.53 13.36 3.50
CA THR A 299 1.81 14.63 3.39
C THR A 299 0.93 14.98 4.59
N GLU A 300 0.77 14.05 5.54
CA GLU A 300 -0.17 14.11 6.66
C GLU A 300 -1.65 14.35 6.27
N CYS A 301 -2.01 14.11 5.00
CA CYS A 301 -3.34 14.41 4.44
C CYS A 301 -4.48 13.50 4.95
N GLY A 302 -4.15 12.36 5.56
CA GLY A 302 -5.09 11.44 6.18
C GLY A 302 -5.97 10.62 5.23
N ARG A 303 -5.71 10.61 3.90
CA ARG A 303 -6.48 9.75 2.97
C ARG A 303 -6.38 8.27 3.35
N CYS A 304 -5.16 7.77 3.50
CA CYS A 304 -4.87 6.40 3.97
C CYS A 304 -5.49 6.06 5.33
N GLN A 305 -5.55 7.03 6.26
CA GLN A 305 -6.22 6.89 7.56
C GLN A 305 -7.74 6.78 7.41
N SER A 306 -8.39 7.68 6.66
CA SER A 306 -9.85 7.66 6.44
C SER A 306 -10.38 6.46 5.66
N GLN A 307 -9.50 5.69 5.02
CA GLN A 307 -9.83 4.50 4.23
C GLN A 307 -9.27 3.22 4.88
N CYS A 308 -8.58 3.33 6.02
CA CYS A 308 -8.15 2.18 6.79
C CYS A 308 -9.35 1.58 7.53
N PRO A 309 -9.66 0.28 7.36
CA PRO A 309 -10.79 -0.33 8.05
C PRO A 309 -10.58 -0.35 9.56
N ALA A 310 -9.37 -0.68 10.03
CA ALA A 310 -9.02 -0.72 11.44
C ALA A 310 -9.25 0.62 12.14
N TRP A 311 -8.71 1.72 11.59
CA TRP A 311 -8.95 3.09 12.08
C TRP A 311 -10.45 3.41 12.19
N ASN A 312 -11.22 3.14 11.13
CA ASN A 312 -12.64 3.47 11.11
C ASN A 312 -13.45 2.65 12.15
N THR A 313 -13.01 1.45 12.51
CA THR A 313 -13.58 0.63 13.61
C THR A 313 -13.01 0.93 15.00
N GLY A 314 -12.15 1.93 15.16
CA GLY A 314 -11.60 2.32 16.47
C GLY A 314 -10.41 1.48 16.97
N LYS A 315 -9.74 0.73 16.10
CA LYS A 315 -8.45 0.08 16.40
C LYS A 315 -7.30 1.11 16.26
N PRO A 316 -6.16 0.95 16.96
CA PRO A 316 -5.12 1.98 17.03
C PRO A 316 -4.43 2.28 15.69
N LEU A 317 -4.46 1.35 14.73
CA LEU A 317 -3.82 1.53 13.41
C LEU A 317 -4.42 2.67 12.58
N SER A 318 -3.74 3.82 12.62
CA SER A 318 -3.72 4.78 11.52
C SER A 318 -2.46 4.58 10.68
N PRO A 319 -2.57 4.19 9.39
CA PRO A 319 -1.43 4.11 8.48
C PRO A 319 -0.69 5.45 8.30
N LYS A 320 -1.38 6.60 8.51
CA LYS A 320 -0.73 7.91 8.52
C LYS A 320 0.18 8.05 9.74
N LEU A 321 -0.32 7.67 10.93
CA LEU A 321 0.41 7.87 12.19
C LEU A 321 1.63 6.94 12.26
N LEU A 322 1.48 5.68 11.85
CA LEU A 322 2.59 4.72 11.71
C LEU A 322 3.73 5.30 10.86
N ILE A 323 3.42 5.81 9.67
CA ILE A 323 4.42 6.40 8.77
C ILE A 323 5.05 7.69 9.36
N THR A 324 4.28 8.50 10.11
CA THR A 324 4.87 9.67 10.81
C THR A 324 5.70 9.30 12.03
N SER A 325 5.38 8.23 12.76
CA SER A 325 6.20 7.72 13.86
C SER A 325 7.55 7.22 13.34
N LEU A 326 7.56 6.41 12.26
CA LEU A 326 8.79 5.96 11.59
C LEU A 326 9.63 7.16 11.10
N ARG A 327 9.00 8.18 10.49
CA ARG A 327 9.65 9.43 10.09
C ARG A 327 10.31 10.14 11.27
N ASP A 328 9.55 10.40 12.32
CA ASP A 328 9.97 11.29 13.40
C ASP A 328 11.00 10.60 14.33
N HIS A 329 10.85 9.30 14.57
CA HIS A 329 11.88 8.45 15.17
C HIS A 329 13.15 8.43 14.32
N GLY A 330 13.06 8.16 13.01
CA GLY A 330 14.21 8.13 12.11
C GLY A 330 15.01 9.44 12.11
N TYR A 331 14.32 10.59 12.09
CA TYR A 331 14.98 11.90 12.19
C TYR A 331 15.51 12.26 13.59
N ALA A 332 15.00 11.63 14.65
CA ALA A 332 15.49 11.78 16.01
C ALA A 332 16.69 10.85 16.31
N LYS A 333 16.70 9.61 15.80
CA LYS A 333 17.85 8.67 15.82
C LYS A 333 18.97 9.10 14.87
N ALA A 334 18.66 9.81 13.77
CA ALA A 334 19.63 10.22 12.74
C ALA A 334 20.97 10.83 13.22
N PRO A 335 21.07 11.65 14.30
CA PRO A 335 22.35 12.16 14.78
C PRO A 335 23.30 11.08 15.29
N TYR A 336 22.77 9.96 15.78
CA TYR A 336 23.54 8.79 16.21
C TYR A 336 24.02 8.00 14.98
N LEU A 337 23.12 7.68 14.04
CA LEU A 337 23.46 6.99 12.77
C LEU A 337 24.53 7.75 11.98
N LEU A 338 24.37 9.07 11.84
CA LEU A 338 25.28 9.94 11.09
C LEU A 338 26.67 10.12 11.74
N ALA A 339 26.87 9.66 12.97
CA ALA A 339 28.17 9.58 13.65
C ALA A 339 28.87 8.21 13.44
N GLY A 340 28.14 7.23 12.88
CA GLY A 340 28.56 5.83 12.71
C GLY A 340 27.74 4.84 13.54
N GLY A 341 26.90 5.29 14.48
CA GLY A 341 26.22 4.44 15.47
C GLY A 341 25.33 3.36 14.86
N ARG A 342 25.55 2.11 15.30
CA ARG A 342 24.83 0.89 14.89
C ARG A 342 24.88 -0.13 16.01
N THR A 343 23.81 -0.92 16.16
CA THR A 343 23.81 -2.12 17.00
C THR A 343 23.54 -3.39 16.19
N ASP A 344 24.03 -4.53 16.66
CA ASP A 344 23.84 -5.87 16.09
C ASP A 344 22.55 -6.56 16.58
N SER A 345 22.39 -7.86 16.29
CA SER A 345 21.27 -8.71 16.74
C SER A 345 21.12 -8.77 18.26
N ALA A 346 22.24 -8.82 19.01
CA ALA A 346 22.25 -8.83 20.48
C ALA A 346 21.93 -7.46 21.09
N GLY A 347 22.13 -6.37 20.33
CA GLY A 347 21.93 -4.99 20.77
C GLY A 347 23.22 -4.29 21.18
N ASP A 348 24.38 -4.94 21.04
CA ASP A 348 25.69 -4.36 21.33
C ASP A 348 26.09 -3.34 20.25
N GLU A 349 26.85 -2.31 20.65
CA GLU A 349 27.28 -1.25 19.74
C GLU A 349 28.43 -1.74 18.85
N VAL A 350 28.19 -1.82 17.54
CA VAL A 350 29.17 -2.24 16.51
C VAL A 350 29.60 -1.08 15.61
N GLY A 351 28.92 0.06 15.66
CA GLY A 351 29.20 1.23 14.80
C GLY A 351 30.13 2.28 15.41
N LEU A 352 30.14 2.40 16.74
CA LEU A 352 30.94 3.34 17.52
C LEU A 352 31.89 2.61 18.48
N VAL A 353 32.68 1.69 17.94
CA VAL A 353 33.77 1.00 18.65
C VAL A 353 35.15 1.58 18.34
N ASP A 354 36.12 1.27 19.19
CA ASP A 354 37.54 1.47 18.99
C ASP A 354 38.19 0.34 18.17
N ALA A 355 39.53 0.34 18.08
CA ALA A 355 40.27 -0.64 17.28
C ALA A 355 40.31 -2.05 17.91
N ASP A 356 40.02 -2.17 19.20
CA ASP A 356 40.01 -3.41 19.97
C ASP A 356 38.57 -3.95 20.17
N GLY A 357 37.57 -3.28 19.60
CA GLY A 357 36.15 -3.66 19.62
C GLY A 357 35.36 -3.09 20.82
N ASN A 358 35.96 -2.25 21.67
CA ASN A 358 35.27 -1.68 22.82
C ASN A 358 34.52 -0.40 22.43
N VAL A 359 33.46 -0.06 23.16
CA VAL A 359 32.61 1.10 22.85
C VAL A 359 33.37 2.43 23.02
N ASP A 360 33.46 3.23 21.96
CA ASP A 360 34.05 4.58 21.96
C ASP A 360 33.07 5.57 22.63
N GLN A 361 33.09 5.54 23.96
CA GLN A 361 32.36 6.45 24.83
C GLN A 361 32.65 7.93 24.49
N ALA A 362 33.88 8.24 24.09
CA ALA A 362 34.27 9.60 23.72
C ALA A 362 33.61 10.08 22.40
N ARG A 363 33.18 9.18 21.50
CA ARG A 363 32.29 9.50 20.37
C ARG A 363 30.83 9.55 20.81
N LEU A 364 30.35 8.61 21.63
CA LEU A 364 28.97 8.59 22.13
C LEU A 364 28.61 9.87 22.90
N ASP A 365 29.52 10.41 23.73
CA ASP A 365 29.25 11.63 24.50
C ASP A 365 29.19 12.92 23.67
N LYS A 366 29.71 12.88 22.43
CA LYS A 366 29.51 13.97 21.45
C LYS A 366 28.13 13.91 20.78
N ILE A 367 27.41 12.78 20.89
CA ILE A 367 26.06 12.60 20.33
C ILE A 367 25.03 13.04 21.37
N PRO A 368 24.04 13.88 21.01
CA PRO A 368 23.02 14.34 21.94
C PRO A 368 22.32 13.19 22.66
N ALA A 369 22.21 13.26 23.99
CA ALA A 369 21.67 12.18 24.81
C ALA A 369 20.26 11.71 24.36
N ALA A 370 19.41 12.64 23.91
CA ALA A 370 18.10 12.31 23.34
C ALA A 370 18.17 11.46 22.05
N ALA A 371 19.20 11.64 21.21
CA ALA A 371 19.39 10.81 20.02
C ALA A 371 19.97 9.43 20.34
N ARG A 372 20.70 9.29 21.45
CA ARG A 372 21.13 7.99 21.99
C ARG A 372 19.97 7.25 22.66
N ALA A 373 19.13 7.95 23.42
CA ALA A 373 17.93 7.38 24.02
C ALA A 373 16.92 6.91 22.94
N GLU A 374 16.71 7.69 21.88
CA GLU A 374 15.89 7.27 20.74
C GLU A 374 16.55 6.14 19.93
N ALA A 375 17.87 5.99 19.98
CA ALA A 375 18.57 4.89 19.31
C ALA A 375 18.39 3.53 20.01
N ALA A 376 18.30 3.53 21.34
CA ALA A 376 18.03 2.37 22.19
C ALA A 376 16.54 2.01 22.30
N ARG A 377 15.66 2.76 21.61
CA ARG A 377 14.21 2.54 21.63
C ARG A 377 13.83 1.45 20.61
N PRO A 378 13.08 0.40 20.99
CA PRO A 378 12.68 -0.65 20.06
C PRO A 378 11.69 -0.13 19.01
N LEU A 379 11.78 -0.62 17.78
CA LEU A 379 10.93 -0.16 16.67
C LEU A 379 9.48 -0.60 16.84
N VAL A 380 9.27 -1.83 17.35
CA VAL A 380 7.97 -2.35 17.74
C VAL A 380 8.03 -2.81 19.19
N GLY A 381 6.94 -2.64 19.93
CA GLY A 381 6.79 -3.07 21.31
C GLY A 381 5.54 -2.44 21.94
N PRO A 382 5.08 -2.91 23.11
CA PRO A 382 3.82 -2.46 23.70
C PRO A 382 3.85 -0.96 24.07
N SER A 383 2.67 -0.34 24.15
CA SER A 383 2.56 1.06 24.63
C SER A 383 2.71 1.20 26.15
N GLU A 384 2.38 0.16 26.92
CA GLU A 384 2.38 0.13 28.39
C GLU A 384 2.84 -1.26 28.90
N GLY A 385 3.42 -1.33 30.11
CA GLY A 385 3.93 -2.57 30.71
C GLY A 385 5.46 -2.71 30.67
N GLU A 386 5.95 -3.95 30.78
CA GLU A 386 7.38 -4.28 30.56
C GLU A 386 7.68 -4.33 29.05
N GLY A 387 8.89 -3.96 28.64
CA GLY A 387 9.23 -3.74 27.22
C GLY A 387 8.54 -2.53 26.58
N ALA A 388 7.80 -1.73 27.35
CA ALA A 388 6.99 -0.64 26.82
C ALA A 388 7.81 0.53 26.24
N GLY A 389 7.22 1.17 25.24
CA GLY A 389 7.80 2.35 24.59
C GLY A 389 8.25 2.10 23.15
N GLY A 390 7.72 1.10 22.46
CA GLY A 390 7.93 0.89 21.02
C GLY A 390 7.67 2.15 20.18
N VAL A 391 8.33 2.29 19.04
CA VAL A 391 8.06 3.38 18.07
C VAL A 391 6.69 3.18 17.41
N ILE A 392 6.40 1.93 17.07
CA ILE A 392 5.09 1.41 16.67
C ILE A 392 4.61 0.49 17.78
N ASP A 393 3.37 0.65 18.20
CA ASP A 393 2.75 -0.21 19.20
C ASP A 393 2.39 -1.60 18.60
N THR A 394 2.47 -2.66 19.41
CA THR A 394 2.21 -4.04 18.97
C THR A 394 0.79 -4.21 18.41
N ASP A 395 -0.25 -3.70 19.08
CA ASP A 395 -1.63 -3.74 18.57
C ASP A 395 -1.82 -2.92 17.29
N THR A 396 -1.08 -1.83 17.14
CA THR A 396 -1.00 -1.01 15.93
C THR A 396 -0.45 -1.81 14.75
N LEU A 397 0.57 -2.65 14.95
CA LEU A 397 1.12 -3.52 13.90
C LEU A 397 0.15 -4.66 13.53
N TRP A 398 -0.39 -5.35 14.52
CA TRP A 398 -1.23 -6.54 14.31
C TRP A 398 -2.67 -6.21 13.86
N SER A 399 -3.15 -4.99 14.09
CA SER A 399 -4.39 -4.45 13.51
C SER A 399 -4.41 -4.36 11.96
N CYS A 400 -3.28 -4.52 11.27
CA CYS A 400 -3.24 -4.44 9.81
C CYS A 400 -3.86 -5.67 9.12
N THR A 401 -4.77 -5.43 8.18
CA THR A 401 -5.41 -6.45 7.33
C THR A 401 -4.72 -6.66 5.97
N ASN A 402 -3.56 -6.02 5.75
CA ASN A 402 -2.76 -6.04 4.50
C ASN A 402 -3.54 -5.80 3.19
N CYS A 403 -4.73 -5.20 3.26
CA CYS A 403 -5.64 -5.08 2.12
C CYS A 403 -5.27 -3.95 1.11
N GLY A 404 -4.27 -3.12 1.41
CA GLY A 404 -3.79 -2.08 0.50
C GLY A 404 -4.60 -0.78 0.40
N ALA A 405 -5.66 -0.59 1.21
CA ALA A 405 -6.48 0.64 1.17
C ALA A 405 -5.67 1.92 1.44
N CYS A 406 -4.62 1.82 2.26
CA CYS A 406 -3.68 2.89 2.55
C CYS A 406 -2.80 3.27 1.34
N VAL A 407 -2.40 2.31 0.52
CA VAL A 407 -1.52 2.49 -0.63
C VAL A 407 -2.30 3.07 -1.82
N GLU A 408 -3.41 2.44 -2.23
CA GLU A 408 -4.25 2.90 -3.35
C GLU A 408 -4.78 4.34 -3.17
N GLN A 409 -4.96 4.76 -1.92
CA GLN A 409 -5.47 6.09 -1.56
C GLN A 409 -4.35 7.10 -1.24
N CYS A 410 -3.07 6.71 -1.37
CA CYS A 410 -1.91 7.57 -1.17
C CYS A 410 -1.59 8.35 -2.47
N PRO A 411 -1.60 9.70 -2.46
CA PRO A 411 -1.33 10.49 -3.67
C PRO A 411 0.14 10.51 -4.11
N VAL A 412 1.02 9.88 -3.34
CA VAL A 412 2.48 9.84 -3.51
C VAL A 412 3.05 8.41 -3.42
N ASP A 413 2.16 7.40 -3.43
CA ASP A 413 2.46 5.96 -3.38
C ASP A 413 3.49 5.57 -2.30
N ILE A 414 3.05 5.66 -1.04
CA ILE A 414 3.80 5.17 0.12
C ILE A 414 3.45 3.70 0.34
N GLU A 415 4.46 2.87 0.51
CA GLU A 415 4.43 1.41 0.46
C GLU A 415 4.01 0.82 1.83
N HIS A 416 2.96 1.41 2.42
CA HIS A 416 2.49 1.16 3.79
C HIS A 416 2.33 -0.33 4.16
N VAL A 417 1.97 -1.19 3.20
CA VAL A 417 1.78 -2.63 3.45
C VAL A 417 3.12 -3.36 3.50
N ASP A 418 4.06 -3.06 2.60
CA ASP A 418 5.39 -3.67 2.61
C ASP A 418 6.16 -3.28 3.89
N HIS A 419 6.07 -2.02 4.33
CA HIS A 419 6.68 -1.57 5.61
C HIS A 419 6.11 -2.32 6.83
N ILE A 420 4.83 -2.67 6.81
CA ILE A 420 4.17 -3.46 7.87
C ILE A 420 4.57 -4.94 7.79
N ILE A 421 4.71 -5.49 6.58
CA ILE A 421 5.17 -6.87 6.39
C ILE A 421 6.62 -7.03 6.84
N ASP A 422 7.50 -6.08 6.53
CA ASP A 422 8.90 -6.13 6.97
C ASP A 422 9.05 -6.03 8.51
N MET A 423 8.26 -5.19 9.18
CA MET A 423 8.23 -5.18 10.66
C MET A 423 7.70 -6.52 11.23
N ARG A 424 6.64 -7.08 10.63
CA ARG A 424 6.10 -8.40 11.03
C ARG A 424 7.08 -9.55 10.79
N ARG A 425 7.88 -9.51 9.72
CA ARG A 425 8.94 -10.50 9.45
C ARG A 425 9.94 -10.53 10.60
N TYR A 426 10.45 -9.38 11.00
CA TYR A 426 11.41 -9.30 12.10
C TYR A 426 10.81 -9.79 13.44
N GLN A 427 9.59 -9.36 13.76
CA GLN A 427 8.88 -9.76 14.97
C GLN A 427 8.64 -11.28 15.04
N VAL A 428 8.30 -11.93 13.92
CA VAL A 428 8.06 -13.38 13.88
C VAL A 428 9.35 -14.21 13.79
N LEU A 429 10.35 -13.75 13.04
CA LEU A 429 11.53 -14.55 12.70
C LEU A 429 12.72 -14.33 13.65
N ILE A 430 12.80 -13.19 14.33
CA ILE A 430 13.88 -12.86 15.28
C ILE A 430 13.35 -12.82 16.71
N GLU A 431 12.41 -11.91 17.01
CA GLU A 431 11.90 -11.71 18.38
C GLU A 431 10.98 -12.84 18.87
N SER A 432 10.39 -13.60 17.93
CA SER A 432 9.28 -14.54 18.19
C SER A 432 8.05 -13.90 18.87
N ASP A 433 7.90 -12.57 18.78
CA ASP A 433 6.75 -11.82 19.30
C ASP A 433 5.63 -11.73 18.26
N PHE A 434 4.55 -12.47 18.49
CA PHE A 434 3.34 -12.44 17.68
C PHE A 434 2.11 -12.89 18.46
N PRO A 435 0.89 -12.45 18.08
CA PRO A 435 -0.36 -12.86 18.70
C PRO A 435 -0.48 -14.37 18.86
N SER A 436 -0.75 -14.81 20.09
CA SER A 436 -0.68 -16.21 20.52
C SER A 436 -1.50 -17.18 19.68
N GLU A 437 -2.62 -16.71 19.12
CA GLU A 437 -3.52 -17.47 18.27
C GLU A 437 -2.84 -17.94 16.97
N LEU A 438 -1.83 -17.21 16.49
CA LEU A 438 -1.05 -17.57 15.31
C LEU A 438 -0.12 -18.77 15.54
N ALA A 439 0.21 -19.12 16.79
CA ALA A 439 1.00 -20.33 17.06
C ALA A 439 0.27 -21.60 16.61
N GLY A 440 -1.06 -21.65 16.79
CA GLY A 440 -1.90 -22.73 16.28
C GLY A 440 -1.94 -22.77 14.74
N LEU A 441 -2.03 -21.60 14.11
CA LEU A 441 -1.97 -21.45 12.65
C LEU A 441 -0.66 -21.99 12.07
N PHE A 442 0.49 -21.56 12.60
CA PHE A 442 1.81 -21.97 12.11
C PHE A 442 2.03 -23.47 12.27
N LYS A 443 1.71 -24.01 13.46
CA LYS A 443 1.81 -25.44 13.73
C LYS A 443 0.92 -26.28 12.79
N ASN A 444 -0.30 -25.83 12.51
CA ASN A 444 -1.21 -26.51 11.57
C ASN A 444 -0.67 -26.48 10.13
N LEU A 445 -0.18 -25.32 9.68
CA LEU A 445 0.43 -25.17 8.35
C LEU A 445 1.66 -26.06 8.17
N GLU A 446 2.55 -26.10 9.16
CA GLU A 446 3.76 -26.94 9.18
C GLU A 446 3.43 -28.43 9.23
N ASN A 447 2.58 -28.87 10.17
CA ASN A 447 2.38 -30.29 10.47
C ASN A 447 1.26 -30.95 9.65
N LYS A 448 0.46 -30.17 8.91
CA LYS A 448 -0.70 -30.64 8.12
C LYS A 448 -0.83 -29.98 6.73
N GLY A 449 0.05 -29.06 6.36
CA GLY A 449 -0.05 -28.31 5.11
C GLY A 449 -1.31 -27.43 5.00
N ASN A 450 -2.11 -27.26 6.07
CA ASN A 450 -3.37 -26.50 6.02
C ASN A 450 -3.68 -25.85 7.37
N PRO A 451 -4.25 -24.63 7.40
CA PRO A 451 -4.43 -23.86 8.63
C PRO A 451 -5.53 -24.41 9.55
N TRP A 452 -6.45 -25.23 9.03
CA TRP A 452 -7.49 -25.91 9.81
C TRP A 452 -7.01 -27.18 10.53
N GLY A 453 -5.75 -27.59 10.33
CA GLY A 453 -5.16 -28.77 10.99
C GLY A 453 -5.78 -30.11 10.56
N GLN A 454 -6.55 -30.14 9.46
CA GLN A 454 -7.25 -31.33 8.97
C GLN A 454 -6.28 -32.30 8.29
N ASN A 455 -6.73 -33.53 8.00
CA ASN A 455 -5.93 -34.53 7.32
C ASN A 455 -5.90 -34.29 5.80
N SER A 456 -4.82 -34.68 5.11
CA SER A 456 -4.73 -34.61 3.63
C SER A 456 -5.82 -35.45 2.96
N LYS A 457 -6.13 -36.61 3.54
CA LYS A 457 -7.13 -37.57 3.04
C LYS A 457 -8.52 -36.93 2.90
N ASP A 458 -8.92 -36.18 3.92
CA ASP A 458 -10.24 -35.54 4.00
C ASP A 458 -10.46 -34.43 2.97
N ARG A 459 -9.41 -34.01 2.25
CA ARG A 459 -9.45 -32.91 1.27
C ARG A 459 -10.28 -33.24 0.02
N THR A 460 -10.57 -34.52 -0.22
CA THR A 460 -11.40 -34.99 -1.36
C THR A 460 -12.87 -35.24 -0.99
N ASN A 461 -13.23 -35.23 0.30
CA ASN A 461 -14.57 -35.59 0.79
C ASN A 461 -15.72 -34.74 0.20
N TRP A 462 -15.43 -33.55 -0.33
CA TRP A 462 -16.42 -32.69 -0.99
C TRP A 462 -16.84 -33.19 -2.39
N ILE A 463 -16.05 -34.07 -3.01
CA ILE A 463 -16.35 -34.70 -4.32
C ILE A 463 -17.46 -35.73 -4.14
N ASP A 464 -17.44 -36.50 -3.06
CA ASP A 464 -18.51 -37.46 -2.70
C ASP A 464 -19.87 -36.78 -2.43
N GLU A 465 -19.90 -35.44 -2.32
CA GLU A 465 -21.11 -34.63 -2.15
C GLU A 465 -21.73 -34.15 -3.49
N ILE A 466 -21.22 -34.56 -4.66
CA ILE A 466 -21.74 -34.19 -6.00
C ILE A 466 -21.77 -35.37 -6.99
N ASP A 467 -22.72 -35.32 -7.94
CA ASP A 467 -22.92 -36.33 -8.99
C ASP A 467 -22.08 -36.00 -10.25
N ILE A 468 -20.76 -35.82 -10.06
CA ILE A 468 -19.78 -35.49 -11.12
C ILE A 468 -18.49 -36.27 -10.88
N ASP A 469 -18.01 -36.93 -11.93
CA ASP A 469 -16.68 -37.57 -11.97
C ASP A 469 -15.59 -36.50 -12.10
N ILE A 470 -14.75 -36.35 -11.08
CA ILE A 470 -13.66 -35.35 -11.01
C ILE A 470 -12.33 -36.09 -10.82
N PRO A 471 -11.49 -36.20 -11.86
CA PRO A 471 -10.22 -36.90 -11.78
C PRO A 471 -9.26 -36.29 -10.74
N VAL A 472 -8.71 -37.15 -9.89
CA VAL A 472 -7.70 -36.79 -8.89
C VAL A 472 -6.31 -37.25 -9.36
N TYR A 473 -5.35 -36.32 -9.40
CA TYR A 473 -3.97 -36.63 -9.76
C TYR A 473 -3.33 -37.62 -8.77
N GLY A 474 -2.57 -38.59 -9.27
CA GLY A 474 -1.90 -39.63 -8.48
C GLY A 474 -2.83 -40.66 -7.83
N LYS A 475 -4.11 -40.70 -8.26
CA LYS A 475 -5.13 -41.65 -7.80
C LYS A 475 -5.97 -42.17 -8.96
N ASP A 476 -6.51 -41.26 -9.77
CA ASP A 476 -7.40 -41.57 -10.90
C ASP A 476 -6.74 -41.25 -12.26
N VAL A 477 -5.80 -40.28 -12.29
CA VAL A 477 -4.97 -39.93 -13.46
C VAL A 477 -3.54 -39.58 -13.05
N ASP A 478 -2.57 -39.97 -13.88
CA ASP A 478 -1.12 -39.74 -13.68
C ASP A 478 -0.54 -38.73 -14.68
N THR A 479 -1.38 -37.92 -15.34
CA THR A 479 -0.95 -36.91 -16.32
C THR A 479 -1.94 -35.74 -16.39
N PHE A 480 -1.42 -34.56 -16.75
CA PHE A 480 -2.21 -33.38 -17.13
C PHE A 480 -2.68 -33.43 -18.60
N GLU A 481 -2.19 -34.38 -19.41
CA GLU A 481 -2.49 -34.43 -20.85
C GLU A 481 -3.99 -34.65 -21.14
N GLY A 482 -4.64 -33.61 -21.65
CA GLY A 482 -6.06 -33.62 -22.04
C GLY A 482 -6.96 -32.74 -21.18
N PHE A 483 -6.41 -32.13 -20.13
CA PHE A 483 -7.08 -31.19 -19.24
C PHE A 483 -6.79 -29.74 -19.65
N GLU A 484 -7.81 -28.87 -19.58
CA GLU A 484 -7.67 -27.42 -19.85
C GLU A 484 -7.12 -26.66 -18.63
N TYR A 485 -7.41 -27.14 -17.41
CA TYR A 485 -7.08 -26.47 -16.14
C TYR A 485 -6.84 -27.48 -15.01
N LEU A 486 -5.87 -27.19 -14.14
CA LEU A 486 -5.88 -27.68 -12.76
C LEU A 486 -6.88 -26.83 -11.97
N PHE A 487 -7.85 -27.46 -11.31
CA PHE A 487 -8.67 -26.76 -10.32
C PHE A 487 -7.99 -26.84 -8.95
N TRP A 488 -7.41 -25.71 -8.54
CA TRP A 488 -6.84 -25.52 -7.21
C TRP A 488 -7.96 -25.14 -6.22
N VAL A 489 -8.31 -26.07 -5.35
CA VAL A 489 -9.44 -25.95 -4.42
C VAL A 489 -9.08 -25.03 -3.24
N GLY A 490 -7.84 -25.10 -2.77
CA GLY A 490 -7.34 -24.43 -1.57
C GLY A 490 -7.95 -24.98 -0.27
N CYS A 491 -7.31 -24.65 0.85
CA CYS A 491 -7.70 -25.20 2.16
C CYS A 491 -9.15 -24.84 2.54
N ALA A 492 -9.59 -23.61 2.28
CA ALA A 492 -10.96 -23.19 2.59
C ALA A 492 -11.98 -23.99 1.76
N GLY A 493 -11.75 -24.11 0.44
CA GLY A 493 -12.66 -24.80 -0.47
C GLY A 493 -12.79 -26.30 -0.21
N ALA A 494 -11.81 -26.91 0.48
CA ALA A 494 -11.83 -28.32 0.85
C ALA A 494 -12.38 -28.57 2.27
N TYR A 495 -12.09 -27.69 3.24
CA TYR A 495 -12.32 -27.99 4.67
C TYR A 495 -13.42 -27.15 5.35
N GLU A 496 -13.80 -25.96 4.84
CA GLU A 496 -14.82 -25.11 5.46
C GLU A 496 -16.16 -25.23 4.70
N ASP A 497 -17.24 -25.59 5.39
CA ASP A 497 -18.47 -26.05 4.71
C ASP A 497 -19.21 -24.97 3.90
N ARG A 498 -19.05 -23.68 4.26
CA ARG A 498 -19.62 -22.57 3.48
C ARG A 498 -18.79 -22.33 2.22
N ALA A 499 -17.48 -22.55 2.28
CA ALA A 499 -16.56 -22.50 1.14
C ALA A 499 -16.67 -23.74 0.23
N LYS A 500 -16.90 -24.95 0.75
CA LYS A 500 -17.20 -26.15 -0.05
C LYS A 500 -18.38 -25.93 -1.01
N LYS A 501 -19.42 -25.19 -0.59
CA LYS A 501 -20.52 -24.77 -1.50
C LYS A 501 -20.01 -24.00 -2.73
N THR A 502 -18.98 -23.16 -2.58
CA THR A 502 -18.35 -22.45 -3.70
C THR A 502 -17.55 -23.41 -4.58
N THR A 503 -16.77 -24.32 -3.99
CA THR A 503 -16.01 -25.35 -4.73
C THR A 503 -16.92 -26.20 -5.60
N LYS A 504 -17.99 -26.74 -5.02
CA LYS A 504 -19.00 -27.55 -5.72
C LYS A 504 -19.69 -26.75 -6.83
N ALA A 505 -20.09 -25.50 -6.56
CA ALA A 505 -20.72 -24.67 -7.57
C ALA A 505 -19.80 -24.40 -8.79
N VAL A 506 -18.50 -24.17 -8.56
CA VAL A 506 -17.52 -24.03 -9.65
C VAL A 506 -17.31 -25.35 -10.39
N ALA A 507 -17.18 -26.47 -9.70
CA ALA A 507 -17.05 -27.79 -10.35
C ALA A 507 -18.25 -28.13 -11.24
N GLU A 508 -19.47 -27.91 -10.75
CA GLU A 508 -20.70 -28.06 -11.54
C GLU A 508 -20.70 -27.16 -12.79
N LEU A 509 -20.33 -25.89 -12.65
CA LEU A 509 -20.27 -24.96 -13.79
C LEU A 509 -19.19 -25.35 -14.82
N LEU A 510 -18.04 -25.88 -14.37
CA LEU A 510 -17.00 -26.37 -15.26
C LEU A 510 -17.47 -27.62 -16.04
N ASP A 511 -18.20 -28.55 -15.42
CA ASP A 511 -18.75 -29.72 -16.13
C ASP A 511 -19.92 -29.36 -17.07
N ILE A 512 -20.81 -28.46 -16.65
CA ILE A 512 -21.88 -27.91 -17.51
C ILE A 512 -21.27 -27.26 -18.76
N ALA A 513 -20.13 -26.56 -18.62
CA ALA A 513 -19.34 -26.00 -19.72
C ALA A 513 -18.51 -27.05 -20.50
N ALA A 514 -18.38 -28.27 -19.97
CA ALA A 514 -17.33 -29.27 -20.20
C ALA A 514 -15.97 -28.61 -20.46
N VAL A 515 -15.46 -27.94 -19.43
CA VAL A 515 -14.04 -27.76 -19.25
C VAL A 515 -13.49 -29.10 -18.74
N ASN A 516 -12.50 -29.68 -19.42
CA ASN A 516 -11.78 -30.82 -18.84
C ASN A 516 -10.89 -30.28 -17.71
N PHE A 517 -11.12 -30.66 -16.46
CA PHE A 517 -10.28 -30.27 -15.31
C PHE A 517 -9.97 -31.46 -14.39
N LEU A 518 -8.88 -31.34 -13.62
CA LEU A 518 -8.51 -32.29 -12.56
C LEU A 518 -8.22 -31.54 -11.25
N VAL A 519 -8.06 -32.28 -10.14
CA VAL A 519 -7.65 -31.76 -8.83
C VAL A 519 -6.43 -32.51 -8.27
N LEU A 520 -5.60 -31.84 -7.45
CA LEU A 520 -4.34 -32.40 -6.92
C LEU A 520 -4.49 -33.45 -5.80
N GLY A 521 -5.71 -33.77 -5.35
CA GLY A 521 -5.92 -34.80 -4.32
C GLY A 521 -5.19 -34.53 -3.01
N GLU A 522 -4.67 -35.57 -2.35
CA GLU A 522 -3.91 -35.44 -1.10
C GLU A 522 -2.61 -34.60 -1.22
N GLY A 523 -2.13 -34.30 -2.44
CA GLY A 523 -0.88 -33.58 -2.70
C GLY A 523 -0.94 -32.05 -2.64
N GLU A 524 -2.14 -31.44 -2.56
CA GLU A 524 -2.28 -29.98 -2.50
C GLU A 524 -2.17 -29.46 -1.06
N THR A 525 -1.29 -28.48 -0.81
CA THR A 525 -1.16 -27.82 0.49
C THR A 525 -1.60 -26.34 0.43
N CYS A 526 -1.46 -25.60 1.53
CA CYS A 526 -1.78 -24.19 1.61
C CYS A 526 -0.80 -23.35 0.78
N THR A 527 -1.30 -22.32 0.08
CA THR A 527 -0.46 -21.40 -0.70
C THR A 527 0.44 -20.47 0.14
N GLY A 528 0.63 -20.74 1.43
CA GLY A 528 1.44 -19.97 2.37
C GLY A 528 0.95 -18.54 2.69
N ASP A 529 -0.13 -18.04 2.06
CA ASP A 529 -0.60 -16.64 2.19
C ASP A 529 -0.68 -16.17 3.64
N SER A 530 -1.39 -16.90 4.51
CA SER A 530 -1.57 -16.47 5.90
C SER A 530 -0.25 -16.37 6.67
N ALA A 531 0.70 -17.29 6.46
CA ALA A 531 2.04 -17.23 7.03
C ALA A 531 2.81 -15.99 6.51
N ARG A 532 2.79 -15.75 5.20
CA ARG A 532 3.46 -14.57 4.61
C ARG A 532 2.81 -13.24 5.03
N ARG A 533 1.49 -13.21 5.23
CA ARG A 533 0.75 -12.03 5.69
C ARG A 533 0.93 -11.76 7.19
N SER A 534 1.30 -12.75 7.99
CA SER A 534 1.72 -12.55 9.39
C SER A 534 3.22 -12.32 9.56
N GLY A 535 4.05 -12.52 8.53
CA GLY A 535 5.51 -12.30 8.57
C GLY A 535 6.36 -13.58 8.66
N ASN A 536 5.74 -14.76 8.77
CA ASN A 536 6.47 -16.03 8.73
C ASN A 536 6.85 -16.37 7.28
N GLU A 537 7.91 -15.71 6.79
CA GLU A 537 8.40 -15.87 5.41
C GLU A 537 8.98 -17.27 5.17
N PHE A 538 9.66 -17.85 6.16
CA PHE A 538 10.24 -19.19 6.07
C PHE A 538 9.16 -20.26 5.80
N LEU A 539 8.09 -20.27 6.61
CA LEU A 539 6.94 -21.16 6.43
C LEU A 539 6.21 -20.88 5.10
N PHE A 540 6.20 -19.64 4.62
CA PHE A 540 5.71 -19.35 3.27
C PHE A 540 6.60 -19.96 2.18
N GLN A 541 7.92 -19.77 2.24
CA GLN A 541 8.85 -20.27 1.23
C GLN A 541 8.84 -21.80 1.18
N MET A 542 8.88 -22.48 2.32
CA MET A 542 8.78 -23.94 2.39
C MET A 542 7.49 -24.46 1.74
N LEU A 543 6.32 -23.87 2.06
CA LEU A 543 5.05 -24.24 1.45
C LEU A 543 5.01 -23.89 -0.04
N ALA A 544 5.62 -22.79 -0.46
CA ALA A 544 5.69 -22.39 -1.87
C ALA A 544 6.59 -23.34 -2.68
N GLN A 545 7.81 -23.64 -2.21
CA GLN A 545 8.73 -24.61 -2.79
C GLN A 545 8.06 -25.98 -2.95
N GLN A 546 7.42 -26.51 -1.89
CA GLN A 546 6.71 -27.79 -1.94
C GLN A 546 5.60 -27.79 -3.01
N ASN A 547 4.74 -26.78 -3.02
CA ASN A 547 3.66 -26.70 -4.00
C ASN A 547 4.17 -26.48 -5.43
N ILE A 548 5.27 -25.73 -5.62
CA ILE A 548 5.93 -25.57 -6.92
C ILE A 548 6.43 -26.94 -7.41
N GLY A 549 7.11 -27.72 -6.57
CA GLY A 549 7.54 -29.08 -6.90
C GLY A 549 6.39 -29.99 -7.35
N THR A 550 5.29 -30.03 -6.60
CA THR A 550 4.09 -30.83 -6.97
C THR A 550 3.41 -30.32 -8.26
N LEU A 551 3.38 -29.01 -8.48
CA LEU A 551 2.82 -28.43 -9.71
C LEU A 551 3.71 -28.70 -10.93
N ASP A 552 5.03 -28.65 -10.77
CA ASP A 552 5.98 -28.89 -11.84
C ASP A 552 6.12 -30.38 -12.17
N GLU A 553 6.00 -31.29 -11.19
CA GLU A 553 5.78 -32.71 -11.42
C GLU A 553 4.55 -32.93 -12.32
N LEU A 554 3.38 -32.45 -11.90
CA LEU A 554 2.12 -32.55 -12.65
C LEU A 554 2.26 -31.98 -14.08
N PHE A 555 2.76 -30.76 -14.23
CA PHE A 555 2.84 -30.12 -15.54
C PHE A 555 3.97 -30.68 -16.44
N SER A 556 5.00 -31.33 -15.87
CA SER A 556 6.03 -32.02 -16.67
C SER A 556 5.48 -33.18 -17.49
N THR A 557 4.35 -33.77 -17.08
CA THR A 557 3.66 -34.86 -17.79
C THR A 557 3.04 -34.42 -19.13
N ALA A 558 2.78 -33.12 -19.30
CA ALA A 558 2.14 -32.54 -20.49
C ALA A 558 2.88 -31.28 -20.97
N PRO A 559 4.17 -31.37 -21.37
CA PRO A 559 5.04 -30.21 -21.56
C PRO A 559 4.68 -29.32 -22.77
N ALA A 560 3.75 -29.77 -23.62
CA ALA A 560 3.19 -28.99 -24.72
C ALA A 560 1.92 -28.20 -24.32
N GLN A 561 1.40 -28.38 -23.10
CA GLN A 561 0.17 -27.76 -22.61
C GLN A 561 0.51 -26.61 -21.63
N PRO A 562 -0.24 -25.50 -21.64
CA PRO A 562 0.03 -24.36 -20.76
C PRO A 562 -0.28 -24.71 -19.29
N LYS A 563 0.61 -24.28 -18.37
CA LYS A 563 0.50 -24.53 -16.92
C LYS A 563 -0.66 -23.75 -16.27
N LYS A 564 -1.90 -24.14 -16.57
CA LYS A 564 -3.13 -23.41 -16.20
C LYS A 564 -3.71 -23.85 -14.87
N ILE A 565 -4.02 -22.87 -14.01
CA ILE A 565 -4.62 -23.09 -12.70
C ILE A 565 -5.85 -22.20 -12.52
N VAL A 566 -7.01 -22.77 -12.20
CA VAL A 566 -8.18 -22.00 -11.74
C VAL A 566 -8.31 -22.06 -10.22
N VAL A 567 -8.62 -20.93 -9.59
CA VAL A 567 -8.77 -20.78 -8.13
C VAL A 567 -10.10 -20.12 -7.75
N THR A 568 -10.73 -20.59 -6.67
CA THR A 568 -11.91 -19.95 -6.05
C THR A 568 -11.58 -18.81 -5.09
N CYS A 569 -10.32 -18.69 -4.67
CA CYS A 569 -9.89 -17.83 -3.58
C CYS A 569 -8.96 -16.71 -4.04
N ALA A 570 -9.38 -15.46 -3.84
CA ALA A 570 -8.59 -14.26 -4.12
C ALA A 570 -7.20 -14.24 -3.45
N HIS A 571 -7.04 -14.90 -2.29
CA HIS A 571 -5.73 -15.04 -1.63
C HIS A 571 -4.82 -16.02 -2.37
N CYS A 572 -5.34 -17.20 -2.74
CA CYS A 572 -4.60 -18.18 -3.54
C CYS A 572 -4.27 -17.63 -4.94
N PHE A 573 -5.18 -16.85 -5.53
CA PHE A 573 -4.96 -16.12 -6.78
C PHE A 573 -3.74 -15.20 -6.71
N ASN A 574 -3.66 -14.36 -5.67
CA ASN A 574 -2.52 -13.47 -5.47
C ASN A 574 -1.23 -14.23 -5.16
N ALA A 575 -1.30 -15.28 -4.33
CA ALA A 575 -0.14 -16.07 -3.95
C ALA A 575 0.47 -16.82 -5.16
N LEU A 576 -0.33 -17.64 -5.85
CA LEU A 576 0.13 -18.43 -6.99
C LEU A 576 0.48 -17.55 -8.21
N GLY A 577 -0.29 -16.48 -8.46
CA GLY A 577 -0.11 -15.62 -9.64
C GLY A 577 1.05 -14.64 -9.51
N ASN A 578 1.21 -13.99 -8.35
CA ASN A 578 2.15 -12.87 -8.18
C ASN A 578 3.33 -13.17 -7.25
N GLU A 579 3.21 -14.12 -6.34
CA GLU A 579 4.19 -14.33 -5.27
C GLU A 579 5.02 -15.62 -5.44
N TYR A 580 4.45 -16.68 -6.03
CA TYR A 580 5.21 -17.88 -6.41
C TYR A 580 6.30 -17.60 -7.47
N PRO A 581 6.15 -16.65 -8.41
CA PRO A 581 7.26 -16.22 -9.27
C PRO A 581 8.45 -15.57 -8.56
N GLN A 582 8.37 -15.33 -7.24
CA GLN A 582 9.47 -14.88 -6.38
C GLN A 582 10.20 -16.04 -5.68
N VAL A 583 9.69 -17.27 -5.80
CA VAL A 583 10.22 -18.48 -5.16
C VAL A 583 10.72 -19.43 -6.25
N THR A 584 11.93 -19.95 -6.05
CA THR A 584 12.59 -20.88 -6.98
C THR A 584 12.23 -22.32 -6.60
N GLY A 585 11.89 -23.15 -7.58
CA GLY A 585 11.71 -24.60 -7.43
C GLY A 585 13.02 -25.37 -7.48
N GLU A 586 12.95 -26.69 -7.31
CA GLU A 586 14.13 -27.59 -7.31
C GLU A 586 14.89 -27.61 -8.65
N ASP A 587 14.23 -27.24 -9.75
CA ASP A 587 14.81 -27.13 -11.10
C ASP A 587 15.55 -25.79 -11.35
N GLY A 588 15.61 -24.92 -10.34
CA GLY A 588 16.20 -23.59 -10.44
C GLY A 588 15.32 -22.57 -11.18
N GLN A 589 14.05 -22.88 -11.49
CA GLN A 589 13.11 -21.95 -12.13
C GLN A 589 12.14 -21.32 -11.13
N PRO A 590 11.70 -20.08 -11.36
CA PRO A 590 10.67 -19.44 -10.54
C PRO A 590 9.27 -20.04 -10.83
N GLY A 591 8.48 -20.27 -9.79
CA GLY A 591 7.14 -20.87 -9.87
C GLY A 591 6.13 -20.02 -10.66
N LYS A 592 6.06 -20.23 -11.98
CA LYS A 592 5.25 -19.44 -12.92
C LYS A 592 4.14 -20.27 -13.57
N PHE A 593 2.90 -19.85 -13.31
CA PHE A 593 1.68 -20.54 -13.75
C PHE A 593 0.67 -19.53 -14.34
N GLU A 594 -0.15 -19.97 -15.30
CA GLU A 594 -1.29 -19.17 -15.81
C GLU A 594 -2.46 -19.32 -14.83
N VAL A 595 -2.43 -18.52 -13.76
CA VAL A 595 -3.45 -18.55 -12.71
C VAL A 595 -4.62 -17.64 -13.08
N VAL A 596 -5.85 -18.15 -13.00
CA VAL A 596 -7.08 -17.44 -13.34
C VAL A 596 -8.07 -17.55 -12.18
N HIS A 597 -8.66 -16.42 -11.76
CA HIS A 597 -9.71 -16.46 -10.73
C HIS A 597 -11.01 -17.02 -11.31
N HIS A 598 -11.78 -17.79 -10.54
CA HIS A 598 -12.99 -18.47 -11.04
C HIS A 598 -14.00 -17.50 -11.66
N THR A 599 -14.15 -16.30 -11.10
CA THR A 599 -15.02 -15.25 -11.69
C THR A 599 -14.59 -14.81 -13.10
N GLN A 600 -13.30 -14.87 -13.41
CA GLN A 600 -12.78 -14.52 -14.75
C GLN A 600 -12.98 -15.68 -15.74
N LEU A 601 -12.71 -16.92 -15.31
CA LEU A 601 -12.95 -18.10 -16.14
C LEU A 601 -14.44 -18.27 -16.42
N LEU A 602 -15.30 -18.18 -15.40
CA LEU A 602 -16.76 -18.27 -15.58
C LEU A 602 -17.30 -17.14 -16.46
N ASN A 603 -16.79 -15.91 -16.31
CA ASN A 603 -17.14 -14.79 -17.20
C ASN A 603 -16.80 -15.10 -18.67
N ARG A 604 -15.59 -15.61 -18.91
CA ARG A 604 -15.18 -16.09 -20.24
C ARG A 604 -16.10 -17.20 -20.76
N LEU A 605 -16.42 -18.22 -19.96
CA LEU A 605 -17.28 -19.34 -20.36
C LEU A 605 -18.71 -18.88 -20.69
N VAL A 606 -19.23 -17.84 -20.05
CA VAL A 606 -20.51 -17.19 -20.40
C VAL A 606 -20.40 -16.41 -21.72
N ARG A 607 -19.35 -15.60 -21.89
CA ARG A 607 -19.08 -14.85 -23.14
C ARG A 607 -18.89 -15.79 -24.35
N ASP A 608 -18.18 -16.90 -24.15
CA ASP A 608 -17.94 -17.98 -25.11
C ASP A 608 -19.18 -18.90 -25.31
N LYS A 609 -20.27 -18.67 -24.56
CA LYS A 609 -21.54 -19.44 -24.60
C LYS A 609 -21.40 -20.93 -24.25
N ARG A 610 -20.30 -21.32 -23.58
CA ARG A 610 -20.16 -22.63 -22.93
C ARG A 610 -21.07 -22.72 -21.69
N LEU A 611 -21.32 -21.59 -21.04
CA LEU A 611 -22.38 -21.39 -20.04
C LEU A 611 -23.47 -20.48 -20.61
N ILE A 612 -24.73 -20.85 -20.41
CA ILE A 612 -25.89 -20.07 -20.86
C ILE A 612 -26.86 -19.92 -19.68
N PRO A 613 -26.89 -18.75 -19.02
CA PRO A 613 -27.96 -18.37 -18.11
C PRO A 613 -29.30 -18.29 -18.84
N VAL A 614 -30.33 -18.90 -18.26
CA VAL A 614 -31.71 -18.91 -18.80
C VAL A 614 -32.77 -18.59 -17.75
N ALA A 615 -32.47 -18.79 -16.46
CA ALA A 615 -33.34 -18.48 -15.35
C ALA A 615 -32.81 -17.22 -14.64
N PRO A 616 -33.56 -16.10 -14.62
CA PRO A 616 -33.12 -14.91 -13.88
C PRO A 616 -33.27 -15.13 -12.38
N VAL A 617 -32.17 -15.00 -11.65
CA VAL A 617 -32.13 -14.96 -10.18
C VAL A 617 -32.71 -13.61 -9.73
N ALA A 618 -34.04 -13.55 -9.62
CA ALA A 618 -34.83 -12.33 -9.42
C ALA A 618 -34.76 -11.75 -7.99
N GLU A 619 -33.58 -11.80 -7.38
CA GLU A 619 -33.29 -11.44 -5.99
C GLU A 619 -32.56 -10.08 -5.90
N ASP A 620 -32.60 -9.47 -4.72
CA ASP A 620 -31.93 -8.20 -4.43
C ASP A 620 -30.50 -8.48 -3.96
N VAL A 621 -29.49 -8.08 -4.73
CA VAL A 621 -28.10 -8.50 -4.53
C VAL A 621 -27.19 -7.30 -4.31
N THR A 622 -26.27 -7.39 -3.34
CA THR A 622 -25.17 -6.42 -3.19
C THR A 622 -23.82 -7.13 -3.16
N TYR A 623 -22.75 -6.47 -3.60
CA TYR A 623 -21.44 -7.10 -3.82
C TYR A 623 -20.32 -6.54 -2.93
N HIS A 624 -19.56 -7.43 -2.32
CA HIS A 624 -18.31 -7.10 -1.66
C HIS A 624 -17.12 -7.45 -2.57
N ASP A 625 -16.43 -6.44 -3.09
CA ASP A 625 -15.15 -6.62 -3.79
C ASP A 625 -14.07 -7.17 -2.83
N PRO A 626 -13.56 -8.39 -3.01
CA PRO A 626 -12.47 -8.93 -2.20
C PRO A 626 -11.20 -8.12 -2.44
N CYS A 627 -10.51 -7.72 -1.37
CA CYS A 627 -9.36 -6.82 -1.52
C CYS A 627 -8.20 -7.39 -2.35
N PHE A 628 -7.93 -8.70 -2.27
CA PHE A 628 -6.91 -9.35 -3.10
C PHE A 628 -7.35 -9.54 -4.57
N LEU A 629 -8.65 -9.63 -4.86
CA LEU A 629 -9.17 -9.72 -6.22
C LEU A 629 -9.13 -8.34 -6.89
N GLY A 630 -9.78 -7.36 -6.26
CA GLY A 630 -9.89 -6.00 -6.76
C GLY A 630 -8.63 -5.15 -6.52
N ARG A 631 -8.32 -4.80 -5.27
CA ARG A 631 -7.27 -3.80 -4.99
C ARG A 631 -5.86 -4.27 -5.34
N HIS A 632 -5.57 -5.57 -5.23
CA HIS A 632 -4.27 -6.13 -5.60
C HIS A 632 -4.19 -6.55 -7.08
N ASN A 633 -5.19 -7.25 -7.63
CA ASN A 633 -5.15 -7.81 -8.99
C ASN A 633 -6.00 -7.07 -10.04
N LYS A 634 -6.68 -5.98 -9.66
CA LYS A 634 -7.51 -5.10 -10.51
C LYS A 634 -8.69 -5.79 -11.22
N VAL A 635 -9.09 -6.96 -10.75
CA VAL A 635 -10.28 -7.70 -11.20
C VAL A 635 -11.54 -7.11 -10.54
N TYR A 636 -12.45 -6.55 -11.35
CA TYR A 636 -13.59 -5.77 -10.85
C TYR A 636 -14.88 -5.97 -11.65
N GLU A 637 -14.80 -6.10 -12.98
CA GLU A 637 -15.99 -6.12 -13.85
C GLU A 637 -16.48 -7.54 -14.09
N GLU A 638 -15.59 -8.53 -14.14
CA GLU A 638 -15.93 -9.93 -14.40
C GLU A 638 -16.93 -10.51 -13.37
N PRO A 639 -16.81 -10.24 -12.05
CA PRO A 639 -17.84 -10.62 -11.07
C PRO A 639 -19.18 -9.90 -11.29
N ARG A 640 -19.15 -8.63 -11.73
CA ARG A 640 -20.34 -7.78 -11.96
C ARG A 640 -21.12 -8.24 -13.19
N GLU A 641 -20.42 -8.51 -14.28
CA GLU A 641 -20.98 -9.12 -15.49
C GLU A 641 -21.60 -10.50 -15.19
N LEU A 642 -21.01 -11.31 -14.30
CA LEU A 642 -21.59 -12.60 -13.92
C LEU A 642 -22.90 -12.47 -13.14
N MET A 643 -22.99 -11.53 -12.19
CA MET A 643 -24.25 -11.26 -11.48
C MET A 643 -25.32 -10.65 -12.39
N ALA A 644 -24.92 -9.82 -13.36
CA ALA A 644 -25.82 -9.32 -14.39
C ALA A 644 -26.29 -10.44 -15.34
N ALA A 645 -25.39 -11.36 -15.71
CA ALA A 645 -25.70 -12.51 -16.56
C ALA A 645 -26.62 -13.52 -15.88
N SER A 646 -26.53 -13.71 -14.56
CA SER A 646 -27.51 -14.50 -13.79
C SER A 646 -28.86 -13.79 -13.60
N GLY A 647 -29.03 -12.56 -14.09
CA GLY A 647 -30.27 -11.78 -14.00
C GLY A 647 -30.50 -11.11 -12.64
N SER A 648 -29.45 -10.99 -11.80
CA SER A 648 -29.53 -10.43 -10.45
C SER A 648 -29.74 -8.91 -10.44
N ALA A 649 -30.55 -8.40 -9.50
CA ALA A 649 -30.69 -6.96 -9.29
C ALA A 649 -29.54 -6.41 -8.42
N LEU A 650 -28.39 -6.13 -9.05
CA LEU A 650 -27.18 -5.66 -8.35
C LEU A 650 -27.32 -4.21 -7.86
N ARG A 651 -27.06 -4.01 -6.56
CA ARG A 651 -26.90 -2.72 -5.89
C ARG A 651 -25.49 -2.58 -5.33
N GLU A 652 -24.74 -1.61 -5.83
CA GLU A 652 -23.42 -1.29 -5.32
C GLU A 652 -23.49 -0.56 -3.97
N MET A 653 -22.80 -1.09 -2.95
CA MET A 653 -22.56 -0.38 -1.69
C MET A 653 -21.83 0.95 -1.94
N PRO A 654 -22.02 2.00 -1.10
CA PRO A 654 -21.37 3.30 -1.27
C PRO A 654 -19.84 3.24 -1.45
N ARG A 655 -19.18 2.27 -0.78
CA ARG A 655 -17.79 1.87 -0.96
C ARG A 655 -17.71 0.57 -1.78
N HIS A 656 -17.36 0.67 -3.05
CA HIS A 656 -17.16 -0.45 -3.97
C HIS A 656 -15.89 -0.26 -4.82
N GLY A 657 -15.48 -1.30 -5.54
CA GLY A 657 -14.32 -1.32 -6.43
C GLY A 657 -13.02 -0.96 -5.70
N GLU A 658 -12.22 -0.06 -6.26
CA GLU A 658 -11.00 0.47 -5.61
C GLU A 658 -11.22 1.16 -4.25
N ARG A 659 -12.48 1.47 -3.89
CA ARG A 659 -12.87 2.07 -2.61
C ARG A 659 -13.54 1.09 -1.63
N SER A 660 -13.76 -0.18 -2.02
CA SER A 660 -14.40 -1.20 -1.17
C SER A 660 -13.72 -1.32 0.19
N MET A 661 -14.49 -1.43 1.29
CA MET A 661 -13.95 -1.67 2.64
C MET A 661 -13.57 -3.16 2.81
N CYS A 662 -12.54 -3.46 3.61
CA CYS A 662 -12.12 -4.84 3.86
C CYS A 662 -13.19 -5.62 4.66
N CYS A 663 -13.27 -6.94 4.47
CA CYS A 663 -14.09 -7.86 5.26
C CYS A 663 -13.52 -8.19 6.65
N GLY A 664 -12.23 -7.93 6.88
CA GLY A 664 -11.53 -8.23 8.14
C GLY A 664 -10.51 -9.38 8.07
N ALA A 665 -10.66 -10.36 7.18
CA ALA A 665 -9.86 -11.60 7.19
C ALA A 665 -8.35 -11.44 6.87
N GLY A 666 -8.00 -10.49 5.99
CA GLY A 666 -6.64 -10.37 5.44
C GLY A 666 -5.59 -10.00 6.50
N GLY A 667 -4.30 -10.13 6.18
CA GLY A 667 -3.25 -9.83 7.18
C GLY A 667 -3.17 -10.89 8.31
N ALA A 668 -3.60 -12.12 8.03
CA ALA A 668 -3.84 -13.22 8.99
C ALA A 668 -4.91 -12.94 10.06
N ARG A 669 -5.67 -11.84 9.96
CA ARG A 669 -6.67 -11.40 10.96
C ARG A 669 -7.88 -12.33 11.13
N MET A 670 -8.08 -13.30 10.22
CA MET A 670 -9.02 -14.42 10.36
C MET A 670 -8.61 -15.44 11.44
N TRP A 671 -7.32 -15.48 11.83
CA TRP A 671 -6.75 -16.46 12.75
C TRP A 671 -6.38 -15.88 14.12
N MET A 672 -6.87 -14.67 14.41
CA MET A 672 -6.67 -13.92 15.66
C MET A 672 -8.03 -13.41 16.14
N GLU A 673 -8.22 -13.17 17.44
CA GLU A 673 -9.46 -12.55 17.93
C GLU A 673 -9.47 -11.01 17.68
N GLU A 674 -10.63 -10.41 17.43
CA GLU A 674 -10.82 -8.95 17.28
C GLU A 674 -11.32 -8.36 18.61
N SER A 675 -10.44 -8.31 19.62
CA SER A 675 -10.72 -7.78 20.96
C SER A 675 -10.84 -6.25 21.05
N ILE A 676 -10.21 -5.51 20.12
CA ILE A 676 -10.10 -4.05 20.17
C ILE A 676 -11.07 -3.38 19.18
N GLY A 677 -11.87 -2.43 19.68
CA GLY A 677 -12.82 -1.66 18.87
C GLY A 677 -13.98 -2.51 18.34
N LYS A 678 -14.61 -2.08 17.24
CA LYS A 678 -15.64 -2.86 16.53
C LYS A 678 -14.97 -3.89 15.60
N ARG A 679 -15.58 -5.07 15.40
CA ARG A 679 -15.12 -6.03 14.39
C ARG A 679 -15.31 -5.47 12.98
N ILE A 680 -14.33 -5.68 12.09
CA ILE A 680 -14.31 -5.06 10.75
C ILE A 680 -15.45 -5.59 9.86
N ASN A 681 -15.82 -6.86 10.00
CA ASN A 681 -16.92 -7.46 9.25
C ASN A 681 -18.28 -6.82 9.56
N LEU A 682 -18.56 -6.51 10.83
CA LEU A 682 -19.82 -5.87 11.26
C LEU A 682 -20.02 -4.52 10.58
N ASP A 683 -18.94 -3.74 10.43
CA ASP A 683 -18.96 -2.41 9.79
C ASP A 683 -19.22 -2.48 8.28
N ARG A 684 -18.82 -3.59 7.62
CA ARG A 684 -19.12 -3.85 6.21
C ARG A 684 -20.49 -4.48 6.00
N VAL A 685 -20.96 -5.30 6.93
CA VAL A 685 -22.32 -5.88 6.89
C VAL A 685 -23.37 -4.79 7.14
N ASP A 686 -23.13 -3.83 8.05
CA ASP A 686 -24.01 -2.66 8.22
C ASP A 686 -24.20 -1.93 6.88
N GLU A 687 -23.12 -1.61 6.16
CA GLU A 687 -23.18 -0.97 4.83
C GLU A 687 -23.91 -1.82 3.77
N ALA A 688 -23.83 -3.15 3.86
CA ALA A 688 -24.53 -4.06 2.96
C ALA A 688 -26.04 -4.10 3.24
N LEU A 689 -26.44 -4.19 4.51
CA LEU A 689 -27.83 -4.19 4.95
C LEU A 689 -28.51 -2.82 4.69
N GLU A 690 -27.78 -1.72 4.80
CA GLU A 690 -28.24 -0.37 4.41
C GLU A 690 -28.42 -0.20 2.89
N THR A 691 -27.78 -1.05 2.07
CA THR A 691 -27.82 -0.98 0.59
C THR A 691 -28.95 -1.82 -0.01
N LEU A 692 -29.35 -2.90 0.66
CA LEU A 692 -30.42 -3.81 0.26
C LEU A 692 -31.80 -3.25 0.66
N ASP A 693 -32.85 -3.51 -0.12
CA ASP A 693 -34.19 -2.96 0.18
C ASP A 693 -34.79 -3.58 1.45
N GLY A 694 -34.73 -2.86 2.58
CA GLY A 694 -35.30 -3.22 3.89
C GLY A 694 -36.83 -3.45 3.95
N SER A 695 -37.48 -3.65 2.80
CA SER A 695 -38.84 -4.17 2.62
C SER A 695 -39.07 -5.53 3.31
N GLY A 696 -38.04 -6.38 3.42
CA GLY A 696 -38.13 -7.66 4.14
C GLY A 696 -39.03 -8.73 3.53
N GLU A 697 -39.48 -8.55 2.27
CA GLU A 697 -40.38 -9.44 1.51
C GLU A 697 -39.65 -10.37 0.51
N LYS A 698 -38.33 -10.25 0.37
CA LYS A 698 -37.52 -11.01 -0.61
C LYS A 698 -36.34 -11.71 0.05
N ASN A 699 -35.86 -12.77 -0.59
CA ASN A 699 -34.50 -13.24 -0.38
C ASN A 699 -33.52 -12.12 -0.80
N GLN A 700 -32.60 -11.78 0.09
CA GLN A 700 -31.54 -10.80 -0.17
C GLN A 700 -30.20 -11.50 -0.11
N LYS A 701 -29.28 -11.17 -1.02
CA LYS A 701 -27.97 -11.84 -1.09
C LYS A 701 -26.80 -10.84 -1.05
N ILE A 702 -25.83 -11.14 -0.18
CA ILE A 702 -24.52 -10.46 -0.15
C ILE A 702 -23.54 -11.36 -0.91
N ALA A 703 -23.22 -10.97 -2.14
CA ALA A 703 -22.34 -11.69 -3.02
C ALA A 703 -20.86 -11.32 -2.77
N THR A 704 -19.97 -12.31 -2.93
CA THR A 704 -18.52 -12.15 -2.88
C THR A 704 -17.85 -13.09 -3.89
N GLY A 705 -16.57 -12.87 -4.19
CA GLY A 705 -15.73 -13.79 -4.96
C GLY A 705 -14.51 -14.23 -4.17
N CYS A 706 -14.70 -14.71 -2.93
CA CYS A 706 -13.61 -15.13 -2.04
C CYS A 706 -14.14 -15.87 -0.80
N PRO A 707 -13.68 -17.11 -0.51
CA PRO A 707 -14.05 -17.88 0.69
C PRO A 707 -13.83 -17.16 2.02
N PHE A 708 -12.64 -16.55 2.25
CA PHE A 708 -12.37 -15.81 3.49
C PHE A 708 -13.33 -14.63 3.69
N CYS A 709 -13.70 -13.93 2.61
CA CYS A 709 -14.69 -12.85 2.67
C CYS A 709 -16.09 -13.41 2.96
N LYS A 710 -16.44 -14.56 2.37
CA LYS A 710 -17.72 -15.27 2.60
C LYS A 710 -17.89 -15.66 4.06
N VAL A 711 -16.85 -16.22 4.69
CA VAL A 711 -16.83 -16.56 6.12
C VAL A 711 -17.08 -15.30 6.96
N MET A 712 -16.20 -14.28 6.86
CA MET A 712 -16.31 -13.07 7.67
C MET A 712 -17.65 -12.34 7.50
N LEU A 713 -18.17 -12.26 6.27
CA LEU A 713 -19.47 -11.64 5.99
C LEU A 713 -20.63 -12.50 6.49
N SER A 714 -20.54 -13.83 6.43
CA SER A 714 -21.56 -14.73 7.01
C SER A 714 -21.65 -14.52 8.52
N ASP A 715 -20.51 -14.57 9.22
CA ASP A 715 -20.43 -14.42 10.67
C ASP A 715 -20.91 -13.02 11.10
N GLY A 716 -20.57 -11.99 10.31
CA GLY A 716 -21.05 -10.62 10.51
C GLY A 716 -22.55 -10.47 10.25
N THR A 717 -23.11 -11.18 9.25
CA THR A 717 -24.55 -11.16 8.92
C THR A 717 -25.35 -11.81 10.04
N THR A 718 -24.97 -13.03 10.47
CA THR A 718 -25.60 -13.71 11.61
C THR A 718 -25.59 -12.84 12.87
N ALA A 719 -24.44 -12.21 13.18
CA ALA A 719 -24.30 -11.30 14.33
C ALA A 719 -25.06 -9.97 14.21
N LYS A 720 -25.66 -9.67 13.04
CA LYS A 720 -26.47 -8.47 12.77
C LYS A 720 -27.95 -8.74 12.54
N THR A 721 -28.30 -9.93 12.06
CA THR A 721 -29.69 -10.29 11.73
C THR A 721 -30.34 -11.19 12.78
N SER A 722 -29.58 -11.91 13.61
CA SER A 722 -30.19 -12.85 14.57
C SER A 722 -31.02 -12.12 15.64
N GLY A 723 -32.23 -12.62 15.92
CA GLY A 723 -33.20 -11.95 16.78
C GLY A 723 -33.89 -10.72 16.16
N THR A 724 -33.84 -10.56 14.83
CA THR A 724 -34.46 -9.44 14.10
C THR A 724 -35.37 -9.92 12.96
N ASP A 725 -36.20 -9.04 12.40
CA ASP A 725 -37.04 -9.31 11.23
C ASP A 725 -36.26 -9.65 9.93
N LEU A 726 -34.92 -9.60 9.96
CA LEU A 726 -34.01 -9.99 8.88
C LEU A 726 -33.38 -11.38 9.09
N GLU A 727 -33.65 -12.05 10.22
CA GLU A 727 -33.11 -13.38 10.51
C GLU A 727 -33.51 -14.39 9.43
N ASN A 728 -32.52 -15.10 8.88
CA ASN A 728 -32.65 -16.03 7.73
C ASN A 728 -33.17 -15.41 6.41
N LYS A 729 -33.28 -14.08 6.27
CA LYS A 729 -33.67 -13.41 5.01
C LYS A 729 -32.49 -12.94 4.14
N VAL A 730 -31.30 -12.84 4.73
CA VAL A 730 -30.07 -12.37 4.08
C VAL A 730 -29.06 -13.54 4.02
N GLU A 731 -28.74 -14.03 2.83
CA GLU A 731 -27.71 -15.07 2.63
C GLU A 731 -26.40 -14.45 2.11
N VAL A 732 -25.26 -14.99 2.54
CA VAL A 732 -23.93 -14.64 1.99
C VAL A 732 -23.46 -15.72 1.03
N VAL A 733 -23.41 -15.37 -0.26
CA VAL A 733 -23.16 -16.31 -1.37
C VAL A 733 -21.87 -15.98 -2.12
N ASP A 734 -21.36 -16.95 -2.86
CA ASP A 734 -20.37 -16.66 -3.91
C ASP A 734 -21.06 -16.38 -5.25
N VAL A 735 -20.46 -15.54 -6.09
CA VAL A 735 -20.93 -15.26 -7.46
C VAL A 735 -21.11 -16.54 -8.29
N ALA A 736 -20.31 -17.59 -8.02
CA ALA A 736 -20.49 -18.90 -8.64
C ALA A 736 -21.85 -19.56 -8.32
N GLN A 737 -22.39 -19.38 -7.11
CA GLN A 737 -23.71 -19.92 -6.76
C GLN A 737 -24.82 -19.22 -7.52
N LEU A 738 -24.78 -17.87 -7.59
CA LEU A 738 -25.73 -17.08 -8.37
C LEU A 738 -25.71 -17.47 -9.86
N LEU A 739 -24.53 -17.76 -10.41
CA LEU A 739 -24.43 -18.25 -11.78
C LEU A 739 -25.02 -19.66 -11.93
N LEU A 740 -24.71 -20.59 -11.01
CA LEU A 740 -25.23 -21.96 -11.04
C LEU A 740 -26.77 -22.00 -10.92
N GLU A 741 -27.36 -21.14 -10.08
CA GLU A 741 -28.81 -20.98 -9.94
C GLU A 741 -29.49 -20.52 -11.26
N SER A 742 -28.74 -19.87 -12.16
CA SER A 742 -29.26 -19.29 -13.40
C SER A 742 -29.12 -20.16 -14.67
N VAL A 743 -28.20 -21.13 -14.68
CA VAL A 743 -27.87 -21.93 -15.89
C VAL A 743 -28.73 -23.18 -16.03
N THR A 744 -29.02 -23.57 -17.28
CA THR A 744 -29.78 -24.79 -17.54
C THR A 744 -28.98 -26.04 -17.18
N ARG A 745 -29.48 -26.85 -16.23
CA ARG A 745 -29.06 -28.26 -16.07
C ARG A 745 -29.68 -29.11 -17.19
N GLY A 746 -29.11 -28.99 -18.39
CA GLY A 746 -29.50 -29.72 -19.59
C GLY A 746 -28.59 -29.35 -20.75
N ALA A 747 -27.86 -30.33 -21.28
CA ALA A 747 -26.86 -30.07 -22.31
C ALA A 747 -27.50 -29.61 -23.63
N ALA A 748 -27.15 -28.39 -24.06
CA ALA A 748 -27.09 -28.13 -25.49
C ALA A 748 -26.02 -29.03 -26.10
N GLU A 749 -26.26 -29.60 -27.30
CA GLU A 749 -25.25 -30.36 -28.06
C GLU A 749 -24.17 -29.43 -28.63
N ILE A 750 -23.37 -28.84 -27.74
CA ILE A 750 -22.09 -28.24 -28.09
C ILE A 750 -21.22 -29.40 -28.59
N LYS A 751 -20.80 -29.36 -29.86
CA LYS A 751 -19.83 -30.31 -30.43
C LYS A 751 -18.47 -30.12 -29.78
N ARG A 752 -18.29 -30.75 -28.62
CA ARG A 752 -17.09 -30.76 -27.79
C ARG A 752 -16.05 -31.70 -28.41
N GLY A 753 -14.80 -31.24 -28.45
CA GLY A 753 -13.65 -32.10 -28.75
C GLY A 753 -13.29 -32.97 -27.56
N GLY A 754 -14.11 -34.00 -27.28
CA GLY A 754 -13.84 -35.03 -26.28
C GLY A 754 -13.87 -34.57 -24.81
N ARG A 755 -14.95 -34.90 -24.09
CA ARG A 755 -14.83 -35.14 -22.64
C ARG A 755 -13.85 -36.31 -22.49
N PHE A 756 -12.82 -36.18 -21.66
CA PHE A 756 -11.79 -37.22 -21.53
C PHE A 756 -12.38 -38.48 -20.86
N LEU A 757 -12.86 -39.40 -21.69
CA LEU A 757 -13.03 -40.80 -21.29
C LEU A 757 -11.63 -41.40 -21.21
N GLY A 758 -11.14 -41.59 -19.98
CA GLY A 758 -9.77 -42.01 -19.73
C GLY A 758 -9.44 -43.42 -20.24
N PRO A 759 -8.19 -43.89 -20.01
CA PRO A 759 -7.76 -45.23 -20.42
C PRO A 759 -8.72 -46.30 -19.89
N ALA A 760 -9.31 -47.09 -20.79
CA ALA A 760 -10.34 -48.06 -20.43
C ALA A 760 -9.81 -49.07 -19.39
N PRO A 761 -10.58 -49.41 -18.34
CA PRO A 761 -10.10 -50.24 -17.24
C PRO A 761 -9.66 -51.63 -17.73
N SER A 762 -8.44 -52.01 -17.37
CA SER A 762 -7.74 -53.18 -17.89
C SER A 762 -8.23 -54.51 -17.29
N GLY A 763 -9.43 -54.95 -17.67
CA GLY A 763 -9.80 -56.37 -17.64
C GLY A 763 -11.20 -56.72 -17.17
N ALA A 764 -12.12 -56.90 -18.13
CA ALA A 764 -13.28 -57.79 -17.98
C ALA A 764 -13.69 -58.32 -19.38
N GLY A 765 -13.46 -59.59 -19.67
CA GLY A 765 -13.72 -60.18 -20.99
C GLY A 765 -15.04 -60.96 -21.06
N VAL A 766 -15.82 -60.75 -22.13
CA VAL A 766 -16.98 -61.59 -22.50
C VAL A 766 -16.98 -61.81 -24.02
N ASN A 767 -17.30 -63.03 -24.47
CA ASN A 767 -17.33 -63.43 -25.88
C ASN A 767 -18.62 -62.92 -26.61
N GLY A 768 -18.53 -62.56 -27.90
CA GLY A 768 -19.61 -61.80 -28.57
C GLY A 768 -19.87 -61.98 -30.08
N THR A 769 -19.38 -63.03 -30.75
CA THR A 769 -19.70 -63.42 -32.16
C THR A 769 -19.32 -62.46 -33.31
N VAL A 770 -19.29 -63.01 -34.54
CA VAL A 770 -18.74 -62.39 -35.78
C VAL A 770 -19.86 -62.08 -36.77
N GLY A 771 -19.74 -60.95 -37.49
CA GLY A 771 -20.50 -60.63 -38.71
C GLY A 771 -19.69 -59.69 -39.62
N THR A 772 -19.56 -60.02 -40.90
CA THR A 772 -18.57 -59.41 -41.81
C THR A 772 -19.17 -58.65 -42.99
N ALA A 773 -18.29 -57.99 -43.76
CA ALA A 773 -18.48 -57.34 -45.08
C ALA A 773 -18.89 -55.84 -45.05
N THR A 774 -18.31 -54.95 -45.86
CA THR A 774 -17.11 -55.08 -46.74
C THR A 774 -16.46 -53.71 -46.94
N LEU A 775 -15.15 -53.68 -47.17
CA LEU A 775 -14.48 -52.51 -47.73
C LEU A 775 -14.77 -52.40 -49.23
N ASP A 776 -14.91 -51.17 -49.72
CA ASP A 776 -14.65 -50.85 -51.12
C ASP A 776 -13.70 -49.63 -51.19
N LYS A 777 -12.81 -49.62 -52.17
CA LYS A 777 -11.76 -48.61 -52.37
C LYS A 777 -11.66 -48.25 -53.84
N THR A 778 -11.80 -46.96 -54.14
CA THR A 778 -11.26 -46.37 -55.37
C THR A 778 -10.55 -45.07 -55.03
N ASP A 779 -9.23 -45.05 -55.24
CA ASP A 779 -8.38 -43.89 -54.99
C ASP A 779 -8.51 -42.82 -56.09
N ALA A 780 -8.55 -41.56 -55.68
CA ALA A 780 -8.16 -40.42 -56.50
C ALA A 780 -7.34 -39.47 -55.60
N LYS A 781 -6.19 -38.99 -56.09
CA LYS A 781 -5.11 -38.43 -55.26
C LYS A 781 -4.75 -37.00 -55.68
N ALA A 782 -4.13 -36.27 -54.74
CA ALA A 782 -3.28 -35.09 -54.91
C ALA A 782 -4.01 -33.73 -55.05
N GLU A 783 -3.54 -32.64 -54.40
CA GLU A 783 -2.65 -32.56 -53.22
C GLU A 783 -2.75 -31.20 -52.50
N ALA A 784 -2.11 -31.15 -51.33
CA ALA A 784 -1.89 -30.05 -50.37
C ALA A 784 -2.09 -28.56 -50.78
N VAL A 785 -2.61 -27.80 -49.81
CA VAL A 785 -2.04 -26.50 -49.42
C VAL A 785 -1.78 -26.53 -47.91
N THR A 786 -0.58 -26.12 -47.48
CA THR A 786 -0.19 -26.00 -46.07
C THR A 786 -0.62 -24.65 -45.49
N GLU A 787 -1.08 -24.64 -44.24
CA GLU A 787 -1.50 -23.45 -43.51
C GLU A 787 -0.47 -23.06 -42.43
N GLN A 788 -0.17 -21.76 -42.30
CA GLN A 788 0.49 -21.20 -41.12
C GLN A 788 0.24 -19.68 -41.01
N THR A 789 -0.35 -19.27 -39.87
CA THR A 789 0.00 -18.11 -39.01
C THR A 789 0.27 -16.72 -39.64
N THR A 790 -0.25 -15.59 -39.13
CA THR A 790 -0.86 -15.30 -37.81
C THR A 790 -1.62 -13.95 -37.77
N ALA A 791 -2.27 -13.69 -36.63
CA ALA A 791 -2.54 -12.39 -35.99
C ALA A 791 -3.82 -11.61 -36.36
N ALA A 792 -4.72 -11.52 -35.37
CA ALA A 792 -5.61 -10.39 -35.13
C ALA A 792 -6.00 -10.31 -33.64
N GLU A 793 -5.99 -9.11 -33.08
CA GLU A 793 -6.61 -8.73 -31.79
C GLU A 793 -7.18 -7.30 -31.96
N PRO A 794 -8.01 -6.77 -31.05
CA PRO A 794 -9.45 -6.95 -31.10
C PRO A 794 -10.20 -5.66 -31.46
N ALA A 795 -11.52 -5.75 -31.66
CA ALA A 795 -12.43 -4.60 -31.77
C ALA A 795 -13.79 -4.90 -31.13
N GLU A 796 -14.33 -3.92 -30.41
CA GLU A 796 -15.60 -4.02 -29.68
C GLU A 796 -16.85 -3.80 -30.55
N ALA A 797 -17.99 -4.18 -29.95
CA ALA A 797 -19.31 -3.56 -30.09
C ALA A 797 -19.98 -3.50 -31.49
N ALA A 798 -21.02 -4.33 -31.65
CA ALA A 798 -22.08 -4.11 -32.63
C ALA A 798 -23.40 -3.75 -31.92
N ALA A 799 -23.90 -2.53 -32.16
CA ALA A 799 -25.28 -2.14 -31.86
C ALA A 799 -25.87 -1.48 -33.12
N GLN A 800 -26.90 -2.10 -33.70
CA GLN A 800 -27.41 -1.74 -35.02
C GLN A 800 -28.54 -0.69 -34.94
N ALA A 801 -28.63 0.17 -35.95
CA ALA A 801 -29.90 0.70 -36.42
C ALA A 801 -29.87 0.94 -37.94
N THR A 802 -30.93 0.50 -38.62
CA THR A 802 -31.22 0.80 -40.03
C THR A 802 -31.50 2.29 -40.23
N GLY A 803 -31.24 2.93 -41.38
CA GLY A 803 -30.63 2.46 -42.63
C GLY A 803 -31.35 3.02 -43.88
N THR A 804 -30.61 3.54 -44.87
CA THR A 804 -31.04 3.71 -46.29
C THR A 804 -29.87 4.21 -47.14
N ALA A 805 -29.88 3.97 -48.46
CA ALA A 805 -28.67 4.04 -49.30
C ALA A 805 -28.61 5.23 -50.28
N VAL A 806 -27.55 6.05 -50.12
CA VAL A 806 -26.55 6.41 -51.15
C VAL A 806 -27.02 6.68 -52.59
N LYS A 807 -26.79 7.92 -53.07
CA LYS A 807 -25.96 8.17 -54.26
C LYS A 807 -25.31 9.57 -54.27
N GLU A 808 -24.34 9.77 -55.17
CA GLU A 808 -23.14 10.60 -54.99
C GLU A 808 -23.26 12.14 -55.19
N LYS A 809 -22.34 12.88 -54.52
CA LYS A 809 -21.58 14.10 -54.96
C LYS A 809 -22.38 15.34 -55.46
N PRO A 810 -22.04 16.60 -55.03
CA PRO A 810 -20.79 17.23 -55.53
C PRO A 810 -20.10 18.37 -54.71
N LYS A 811 -18.83 18.64 -55.07
CA LYS A 811 -18.08 19.93 -55.25
C LYS A 811 -18.13 21.14 -54.25
N VAL A 812 -16.91 21.64 -53.95
CA VAL A 812 -16.44 23.08 -53.87
C VAL A 812 -16.97 23.94 -52.70
N GLY A 813 -16.20 24.81 -52.02
CA GLY A 813 -14.78 25.26 -52.07
C GLY A 813 -14.57 26.46 -51.09
N LEU A 814 -13.45 27.20 -51.00
CA LEU A 814 -12.13 27.16 -51.67
C LEU A 814 -11.03 26.68 -50.66
N GLY A 815 -10.00 27.40 -50.13
CA GLY A 815 -9.37 28.73 -50.33
C GLY A 815 -9.07 29.48 -49.00
N MET A 816 -8.02 30.31 -48.82
CA MET A 816 -6.72 30.52 -49.53
C MET A 816 -5.79 31.41 -48.64
N GLY A 817 -4.45 31.29 -48.57
CA GLY A 817 -3.48 30.30 -49.07
C GLY A 817 -2.00 30.77 -48.94
N GLY A 818 -1.03 29.85 -49.00
CA GLY A 818 0.45 30.11 -49.07
C GLY A 818 1.15 30.45 -47.74
N GLY A 819 2.44 30.15 -47.50
CA GLY A 819 3.50 29.43 -48.24
C GLY A 819 4.83 29.49 -47.43
N MET A 820 6.02 29.03 -47.84
CA MET A 820 6.48 28.10 -48.89
C MET A 820 8.03 28.06 -48.87
N LYS A 821 8.67 26.94 -48.43
CA LYS A 821 9.95 26.38 -48.96
C LYS A 821 10.59 25.27 -48.08
N ARG A 822 11.09 24.22 -48.75
CA ARG A 822 12.25 23.39 -48.36
C ARG A 822 13.37 23.64 -49.40
N PRO A 823 14.65 23.40 -49.08
CA PRO A 823 15.37 22.22 -49.62
C PRO A 823 16.29 21.57 -48.55
N GLY A 824 17.03 20.47 -48.77
CA GLY A 824 17.14 19.45 -49.85
C GLY A 824 17.46 18.08 -49.20
N GLN A 825 17.29 16.92 -49.84
CA GLN A 825 18.18 16.28 -50.85
C GLN A 825 19.63 16.03 -50.38
N ALA A 826 20.27 14.85 -50.59
CA ALA A 826 19.77 13.56 -51.12
C ALA A 826 20.80 12.41 -50.92
N ALA A 827 20.34 11.14 -51.07
CA ALA A 827 21.06 9.98 -51.63
C ALA A 827 22.32 9.45 -50.89
N LYS A 828 22.80 8.19 -51.05
CA LYS A 828 22.27 6.90 -51.58
C LYS A 828 23.21 5.77 -51.10
N ALA A 829 22.69 4.54 -50.93
CA ALA A 829 23.23 3.21 -51.35
C ALA A 829 24.74 2.85 -51.09
N ASP A 830 25.24 1.61 -51.20
CA ASP A 830 24.74 0.32 -51.71
C ASP A 830 25.31 -0.85 -50.85
N ALA A 831 24.83 -2.08 -51.07
CA ALA A 831 25.45 -3.32 -50.55
C ALA A 831 26.44 -3.93 -51.58
N PRO A 832 27.19 -5.01 -51.22
CA PRO A 832 26.72 -6.34 -51.63
C PRO A 832 27.04 -7.48 -50.62
N ALA A 833 26.61 -8.71 -50.94
CA ALA A 833 26.74 -9.93 -50.13
C ALA A 833 27.49 -11.06 -50.87
N LYS A 834 27.78 -12.21 -50.19
CA LYS A 834 27.53 -13.60 -50.65
C LYS A 834 28.08 -14.76 -49.76
N ASP A 835 27.26 -15.81 -49.63
CA ASP A 835 27.44 -17.31 -49.73
C ASP A 835 28.64 -18.05 -49.06
N THR A 836 28.65 -19.36 -48.68
CA THR A 836 27.83 -20.62 -48.90
C THR A 836 28.06 -21.58 -47.67
N SER A 837 27.65 -22.88 -47.45
CA SER A 837 26.92 -24.04 -48.05
C SER A 837 26.35 -24.93 -46.88
N ALA A 838 25.65 -26.10 -46.89
CA ALA A 838 25.36 -27.30 -47.74
C ALA A 838 26.51 -28.32 -47.94
N GLU A 839 26.39 -29.67 -47.85
CA GLU A 839 25.39 -30.71 -47.36
C GLU A 839 26.22 -31.87 -46.70
N SER A 840 25.87 -32.58 -45.61
CA SER A 840 24.86 -33.66 -45.35
C SER A 840 25.27 -35.14 -45.63
N LYS A 841 24.62 -36.11 -44.93
CA LYS A 841 24.51 -37.59 -45.20
C LYS A 841 25.79 -38.45 -45.05
N ALA A 842 25.77 -39.79 -44.82
CA ALA A 842 24.76 -40.75 -44.32
C ALA A 842 25.44 -42.09 -43.84
N ALA A 843 24.67 -43.06 -43.30
CA ALA A 843 25.13 -44.37 -42.79
C ALA A 843 25.35 -45.47 -43.87
N PRO A 844 25.82 -46.69 -43.52
CA PRO A 844 24.86 -47.82 -43.40
C PRO A 844 25.20 -49.00 -42.41
N THR A 845 24.14 -49.76 -42.05
CA THR A 845 23.95 -51.23 -41.73
C THR A 845 25.14 -52.22 -41.54
N GLU A 846 25.07 -53.38 -40.83
CA GLU A 846 23.96 -54.19 -40.25
C GLU A 846 24.43 -55.29 -39.24
N ALA A 847 23.48 -55.82 -38.41
CA ALA A 847 23.41 -57.19 -37.80
C ALA A 847 24.59 -57.72 -36.92
N ALA A 848 24.52 -58.78 -36.07
CA ALA A 848 23.51 -59.78 -35.62
C ALA A 848 24.05 -60.45 -34.29
N SER A 849 23.40 -61.33 -33.50
CA SER A 849 21.99 -61.69 -33.18
C SER A 849 21.95 -62.81 -32.09
N THR A 850 20.77 -63.13 -31.51
CA THR A 850 20.37 -64.44 -30.85
C THR A 850 21.09 -64.93 -29.56
N ALA A 851 20.48 -65.71 -28.62
CA ALA A 851 19.07 -65.99 -28.27
C ALA A 851 18.90 -66.82 -26.95
N ALA A 852 17.68 -66.75 -26.37
CA ALA A 852 16.94 -67.79 -25.60
C ALA A 852 17.28 -68.14 -24.12
N ALA A 853 16.26 -68.70 -23.43
CA ALA A 853 16.21 -69.15 -22.01
C ALA A 853 16.13 -70.71 -21.90
N PRO A 854 16.11 -71.34 -20.69
CA PRO A 854 14.82 -71.54 -19.96
C PRO A 854 14.89 -71.71 -18.40
N GLU A 855 13.72 -71.84 -17.78
CA GLU A 855 13.43 -72.39 -16.42
C GLU A 855 13.81 -73.89 -16.25
N PRO A 856 13.89 -74.56 -15.04
CA PRO A 856 12.90 -74.50 -13.93
C PRO A 856 13.23 -74.90 -12.44
N LYS A 857 12.26 -74.66 -11.53
CA LYS A 857 11.82 -75.44 -10.32
C LYS A 857 12.71 -75.66 -9.05
N ALA A 858 12.41 -74.86 -8.01
CA ALA A 858 11.79 -75.24 -6.70
C ALA A 858 12.47 -76.09 -5.59
N LYS A 859 12.35 -75.58 -4.33
CA LYS A 859 12.46 -76.18 -2.96
C LYS A 859 11.99 -75.12 -1.91
N GLY A 860 11.71 -75.34 -0.61
CA GLY A 860 11.77 -76.51 0.30
C GLY A 860 12.98 -76.44 1.26
N PHE A 861 12.91 -76.31 2.60
CA PHE A 861 11.88 -76.42 3.67
C PHE A 861 11.94 -75.21 4.63
N GLY A 862 11.07 -74.95 5.63
CA GLY A 862 9.79 -75.57 6.01
C GLY A 862 9.69 -76.05 7.48
N MET A 863 9.03 -75.29 8.39
CA MET A 863 8.36 -75.62 9.69
C MET A 863 8.25 -74.33 10.55
N ALA A 864 7.36 -74.12 11.54
CA ALA A 864 5.92 -74.39 11.80
C ALA A 864 5.65 -73.97 13.28
N GLY A 865 4.48 -73.51 13.76
CA GLY A 865 3.19 -73.10 13.17
C GLY A 865 2.42 -72.27 14.24
N GLY A 866 1.43 -71.43 13.91
CA GLY A 866 0.00 -71.80 13.86
C GLY A 866 -0.72 -71.42 15.19
N MET A 867 -2.04 -71.23 15.32
CA MET A 867 -3.22 -71.24 14.42
C MET A 867 -4.40 -70.75 15.33
N LYS A 868 -5.35 -69.84 15.01
CA LYS A 868 -6.52 -69.96 14.09
C LYS A 868 -7.45 -68.73 14.24
N ARG A 869 -8.26 -68.38 13.23
CA ARG A 869 -9.54 -67.60 13.33
C ARG A 869 -10.67 -68.50 12.73
N PRO A 870 -11.98 -68.33 13.02
CA PRO A 870 -12.81 -67.36 12.28
C PRO A 870 -14.13 -66.84 12.93
N GLY A 871 -14.72 -65.76 12.37
CA GLY A 871 -16.16 -65.42 12.46
C GLY A 871 -16.70 -64.83 13.78
N GLN A 872 -17.93 -64.28 13.85
CA GLN A 872 -18.80 -63.72 12.79
C GLN A 872 -19.95 -62.85 13.41
N ALA A 873 -20.30 -61.73 12.75
CA ALA A 873 -21.61 -61.02 12.79
C ALA A 873 -22.18 -60.33 14.07
N ALA A 874 -22.75 -59.13 13.82
CA ALA A 874 -24.02 -58.57 14.33
C ALA A 874 -24.16 -57.88 15.72
N LYS A 875 -24.33 -56.54 15.63
CA LYS A 875 -25.38 -55.67 16.25
C LYS A 875 -25.50 -55.44 17.78
N ALA A 876 -25.87 -54.17 18.06
CA ALA A 876 -26.67 -53.63 19.16
C ALA A 876 -25.96 -53.10 20.45
N ALA A 877 -26.41 -51.89 20.83
CA ALA A 877 -26.22 -51.24 22.14
C ALA A 877 -27.44 -51.60 23.05
N PRO A 878 -27.65 -51.09 24.30
CA PRO A 878 -27.17 -49.81 24.88
C PRO A 878 -26.74 -49.85 26.38
N ALA A 879 -26.52 -48.65 26.97
CA ALA A 879 -26.95 -48.14 28.30
C ALA A 879 -27.03 -49.09 29.54
N THR A 880 -26.72 -48.71 30.80
CA THR A 880 -26.44 -47.39 31.45
C THR A 880 -25.94 -47.63 32.91
N GLU A 881 -25.25 -46.63 33.51
CA GLU A 881 -25.22 -46.33 34.97
C GLU A 881 -24.69 -47.37 36.01
N SER A 882 -24.24 -47.03 37.24
CA SER A 882 -23.61 -45.81 37.81
C SER A 882 -23.05 -46.07 39.25
N LYS A 883 -22.19 -45.15 39.74
CA LYS A 883 -21.75 -44.91 41.15
C LYS A 883 -20.79 -45.88 41.89
N ALA A 884 -20.10 -45.29 42.89
CA ALA A 884 -19.13 -45.87 43.83
C ALA A 884 -19.49 -45.50 45.30
N PRO A 885 -18.75 -46.02 46.30
CA PRO A 885 -18.15 -45.22 47.40
C PRO A 885 -16.61 -45.46 47.49
N THR A 886 -15.69 -44.54 47.87
CA THR A 886 -15.44 -43.77 49.13
C THR A 886 -15.00 -44.63 50.34
N GLU A 887 -14.24 -44.19 51.37
CA GLU A 887 -13.77 -42.88 51.94
C GLU A 887 -12.52 -43.19 52.86
N ALA A 888 -11.71 -42.33 53.54
CA ALA A 888 -11.57 -40.87 53.78
C ALA A 888 -10.15 -40.52 54.39
N SER A 889 -9.78 -39.22 54.44
CA SER A 889 -9.03 -38.49 55.53
C SER A 889 -7.57 -38.85 55.94
N GLU A 890 -6.69 -37.91 56.39
CA GLU A 890 -6.62 -36.42 56.43
C GLU A 890 -5.10 -36.00 56.31
N GLU A 891 -4.44 -34.90 56.73
CA GLU A 891 -4.63 -33.69 57.59
C GLU A 891 -3.88 -32.47 56.94
N LYS A 892 -4.34 -31.21 57.02
CA LYS A 892 -4.02 -30.09 57.98
C LYS A 892 -2.55 -29.61 58.06
N THR A 893 -2.20 -28.31 58.13
CA THR A 893 -2.88 -26.96 57.98
C THR A 893 -1.78 -25.92 57.61
N GLU A 894 -1.90 -24.66 57.18
CA GLU A 894 -2.82 -23.48 57.26
C GLU A 894 -2.45 -22.53 56.05
N SER A 895 -2.83 -21.27 55.78
CA SER A 895 -3.87 -20.23 56.08
C SER A 895 -3.37 -18.90 55.42
N SER A 896 -4.08 -17.79 55.13
CA SER A 896 -5.48 -17.30 55.28
C SER A 896 -5.87 -16.56 53.96
N ALA A 897 -7.12 -16.23 53.57
CA ALA A 897 -8.15 -15.28 54.08
C ALA A 897 -7.79 -13.78 53.95
N ASP A 898 -8.68 -12.85 53.54
CA ASP A 898 -10.16 -12.85 53.41
C ASP A 898 -10.64 -12.58 51.94
N ALA A 899 -11.80 -13.00 51.39
CA ALA A 899 -13.19 -13.28 51.85
C ALA A 899 -14.17 -12.07 51.66
N SER A 900 -15.47 -12.21 51.32
CA SER A 900 -16.29 -13.33 50.79
C SER A 900 -17.73 -12.83 50.38
N ALA A 901 -18.55 -13.74 49.81
CA ALA A 901 -20.03 -13.81 49.90
C ALA A 901 -20.94 -12.85 49.07
N SER A 902 -22.18 -13.22 48.68
CA SER A 902 -22.84 -14.55 48.53
C SER A 902 -24.26 -14.45 47.90
N THR A 903 -24.69 -15.54 47.23
CA THR A 903 -26.10 -16.03 47.05
C THR A 903 -27.10 -15.26 46.16
N ALA A 904 -28.14 -16.00 45.70
CA ALA A 904 -29.16 -15.59 44.73
C ALA A 904 -30.60 -15.64 45.30
N SER A 905 -31.56 -14.97 44.66
CA SER A 905 -33.02 -15.19 44.82
C SER A 905 -33.87 -14.53 43.73
N ALA A 906 -35.05 -15.11 43.46
CA ALA A 906 -36.22 -14.62 42.71
C ALA A 906 -37.45 -15.47 43.17
N PRO A 907 -38.74 -15.16 42.87
CA PRO A 907 -39.29 -14.21 41.89
C PRO A 907 -40.54 -13.40 42.39
N GLU A 908 -41.42 -12.98 41.45
CA GLU A 908 -42.83 -12.50 41.58
C GLU A 908 -43.08 -11.02 41.99
N LYS A 909 -43.69 -10.17 41.13
CA LYS A 909 -45.13 -9.90 40.78
C LYS A 909 -45.72 -8.73 41.58
N THR A 910 -46.57 -7.80 41.09
CA THR A 910 -47.11 -7.38 39.75
C THR A 910 -47.61 -5.90 39.91
N GLU A 911 -48.48 -5.19 39.15
CA GLU A 911 -49.43 -5.50 38.05
C GLU A 911 -49.90 -4.24 37.27
N SER A 912 -50.06 -4.35 35.93
CA SER A 912 -50.98 -3.56 35.06
C SER A 912 -50.72 -2.02 34.86
N VAL A 913 -51.22 -1.25 33.86
CA VAL A 913 -52.21 -1.40 32.75
C VAL A 913 -51.79 -0.58 31.48
N ALA A 914 -51.94 -1.16 30.26
CA ALA A 914 -52.19 -0.58 28.91
C ALA A 914 -51.31 0.50 28.22
N ALA A 915 -51.54 0.66 26.90
CA ALA A 915 -50.84 1.50 25.89
C ALA A 915 -51.73 2.70 25.43
N PRO A 916 -51.39 3.58 24.42
CA PRO A 916 -50.86 3.28 23.07
C PRO A 916 -49.75 4.24 22.52
N GLU A 917 -49.37 4.05 21.24
CA GLU A 917 -48.46 4.93 20.45
C GLU A 917 -48.99 6.38 20.27
N PRO A 918 -48.14 7.32 19.78
CA PRO A 918 -48.25 7.64 18.35
C PRO A 918 -46.91 7.80 17.59
N LYS A 919 -46.99 7.75 16.25
CA LYS A 919 -45.85 7.70 15.32
C LYS A 919 -45.27 9.06 14.91
N ALA A 920 -43.95 9.05 14.69
CA ALA A 920 -43.13 9.78 13.72
C ALA A 920 -43.56 11.17 13.18
N LYS A 921 -42.58 12.11 13.17
CA LYS A 921 -42.46 13.17 12.14
C LYS A 921 -40.98 13.44 11.84
N GLY A 922 -40.52 13.03 10.66
CA GLY A 922 -39.26 13.50 10.08
C GLY A 922 -39.46 14.85 9.37
N PHE A 923 -38.41 15.67 9.33
CA PHE A 923 -38.38 16.92 8.55
C PHE A 923 -37.42 16.79 7.37
N GLY A 924 -37.98 16.70 6.16
CA GLY A 924 -37.22 16.91 4.93
C GLY A 924 -37.17 18.39 4.57
N MET A 925 -36.03 18.87 4.07
CA MET A 925 -35.96 20.10 3.27
C MET A 925 -35.65 19.74 1.83
N ALA A 926 -36.39 20.35 0.90
CA ALA A 926 -36.23 20.15 -0.53
C ALA A 926 -35.71 21.43 -1.19
N GLY A 927 -34.84 21.28 -2.18
CA GLY A 927 -34.26 22.39 -2.95
C GLY A 927 -32.87 22.04 -3.49
N GLY A 928 -32.59 21.98 -4.79
CA GLY A 928 -33.49 22.22 -5.93
C GLY A 928 -32.84 23.00 -7.08
N ILE A 929 -31.53 22.86 -7.30
CA ILE A 929 -30.80 23.60 -8.35
C ILE A 929 -30.82 22.80 -9.66
N LYS A 930 -31.49 23.34 -10.70
CA LYS A 930 -31.54 22.74 -12.05
C LYS A 930 -30.24 22.99 -12.83
N ARG A 931 -29.81 21.99 -13.61
CA ARG A 931 -28.95 22.19 -14.79
C ARG A 931 -29.81 22.63 -15.99
N PRO A 932 -29.29 23.43 -16.93
CA PRO A 932 -30.08 23.95 -18.05
C PRO A 932 -30.09 23.03 -19.29
N GLY A 933 -31.25 22.92 -19.92
CA GLY A 933 -31.42 22.90 -21.38
C GLY A 933 -31.08 21.65 -22.19
N GLN A 934 -32.12 20.95 -22.65
CA GLN A 934 -32.35 20.66 -24.08
C GLN A 934 -33.86 20.40 -24.31
N ALA A 935 -34.33 20.40 -25.57
CA ALA A 935 -35.71 20.80 -25.88
C ALA A 935 -36.45 19.98 -26.96
N ALA A 936 -37.77 19.82 -26.77
CA ALA A 936 -38.80 19.59 -27.79
C ALA A 936 -40.10 20.24 -27.28
N LYS A 937 -40.63 21.30 -27.92
CA LYS A 937 -41.49 21.29 -29.12
C LYS A 937 -42.87 20.64 -28.92
N ALA A 938 -43.87 21.44 -28.55
CA ALA A 938 -45.12 21.59 -29.34
C ALA A 938 -45.99 22.76 -28.79
N ALA A 939 -46.46 23.60 -29.70
CA ALA A 939 -47.63 24.48 -29.54
C ALA A 939 -48.48 24.28 -30.82
N PRO A 940 -49.78 24.66 -30.87
CA PRO A 940 -50.09 26.08 -31.15
C PRO A 940 -51.44 26.62 -30.60
N ALA A 941 -51.61 27.94 -30.75
CA ALA A 941 -52.88 28.68 -30.97
C ALA A 941 -53.90 28.84 -29.81
N ALA A 942 -54.65 29.95 -29.70
CA ALA A 942 -54.49 31.30 -30.26
C ALA A 942 -55.44 32.34 -29.62
N LYS A 943 -55.10 33.64 -29.76
CA LYS A 943 -55.88 34.88 -29.48
C LYS A 943 -56.20 35.19 -27.99
N ALA A 944 -56.16 36.41 -27.45
CA ALA A 944 -56.12 37.82 -27.93
C ALA A 944 -57.47 38.58 -27.96
N GLU A 945 -57.40 39.92 -27.94
CA GLU A 945 -58.48 40.92 -27.74
C GLU A 945 -59.10 40.95 -26.31
N SER A 946 -59.46 42.07 -25.62
CA SER A 946 -59.15 43.53 -25.73
C SER A 946 -59.66 44.33 -24.46
N THR A 947 -59.43 45.66 -24.37
CA THR A 947 -59.93 46.69 -23.37
C THR A 947 -59.31 46.73 -21.96
N ALA A 948 -59.27 47.82 -21.16
CA ALA A 948 -59.21 49.33 -21.24
C ALA A 948 -59.40 49.85 -19.76
N THR A 949 -59.05 51.05 -19.25
CA THR A 949 -58.73 52.41 -19.76
C THR A 949 -57.74 53.17 -18.82
N GLU A 950 -57.15 54.25 -19.34
CA GLU A 950 -56.37 55.40 -18.76
C GLU A 950 -57.03 56.20 -17.58
N PRO A 951 -56.45 57.30 -16.98
CA PRO A 951 -55.40 58.24 -17.50
C PRO A 951 -54.29 58.84 -16.54
N GLN A 952 -53.15 59.26 -17.15
CA GLN A 952 -52.36 60.54 -17.06
C GLN A 952 -52.07 61.27 -15.71
N ALA A 953 -50.96 62.03 -15.47
CA ALA A 953 -49.71 62.34 -16.23
C ALA A 953 -48.59 62.97 -15.33
N GLU A 954 -47.41 63.26 -15.94
CA GLU A 954 -46.16 63.93 -15.46
C GLU A 954 -46.26 65.50 -15.32
N PRO A 955 -45.20 66.35 -15.02
CA PRO A 955 -43.72 66.15 -15.07
C PRO A 955 -42.77 66.90 -14.07
N ALA A 956 -41.45 66.67 -14.25
CA ALA A 956 -40.28 67.60 -14.18
C ALA A 956 -39.54 68.03 -12.86
N GLU A 957 -38.22 67.76 -12.87
CA GLU A 957 -36.99 68.57 -12.54
C GLU A 957 -36.73 69.39 -11.23
N ALA A 958 -35.44 69.29 -10.82
CA ALA A 958 -34.53 70.33 -10.25
C ALA A 958 -34.38 70.64 -8.72
N GLU A 959 -33.12 70.91 -8.33
CA GLU A 959 -32.58 71.59 -7.12
C GLU A 959 -32.67 73.15 -7.26
N PRO A 960 -32.28 74.07 -6.32
CA PRO A 960 -31.27 73.95 -5.22
C PRO A 960 -31.45 74.83 -3.93
N ALA A 961 -30.36 74.94 -3.14
CA ALA A 961 -29.94 76.09 -2.28
C ALA A 961 -30.65 76.35 -0.92
N THR A 962 -30.05 76.94 0.15
CA THR A 962 -28.65 77.30 0.54
C THR A 962 -28.62 77.71 2.04
N THR A 963 -27.49 77.57 2.76
CA THR A 963 -26.74 78.62 3.54
C THR A 963 -25.77 78.06 4.61
N GLU A 964 -24.79 78.89 5.01
CA GLU A 964 -23.61 78.64 5.89
C GLU A 964 -23.60 79.73 7.04
N PRO A 965 -22.56 80.03 7.89
CA PRO A 965 -21.14 79.60 7.91
C PRO A 965 -20.44 79.34 9.31
N ALA A 966 -19.15 78.97 9.25
CA ALA A 966 -18.02 79.43 10.11
C ALA A 966 -17.62 78.81 11.50
N LYS A 967 -16.57 77.94 11.45
CA LYS A 967 -15.18 78.14 12.00
C LYS A 967 -14.76 77.84 13.49
N ALA A 968 -13.62 77.11 13.60
CA ALA A 968 -12.48 77.22 14.56
C ALA A 968 -12.25 76.18 15.71
N GLU A 969 -10.96 75.93 15.98
CA GLU A 969 -10.27 75.11 17.01
C GLU A 969 -9.96 75.92 18.32
N PRO A 970 -9.40 75.40 19.46
CA PRO A 970 -8.36 74.33 19.60
C PRO A 970 -8.42 73.41 20.88
N ALA A 971 -7.31 72.71 21.16
CA ALA A 971 -6.99 71.88 22.36
C ALA A 971 -6.44 72.74 23.56
N PRO A 972 -5.84 72.25 24.71
CA PRO A 972 -5.18 70.94 25.00
C PRO A 972 -5.23 70.38 26.48
N SER A 973 -4.37 69.36 26.74
CA SER A 973 -3.56 69.08 27.97
C SER A 973 -4.15 68.58 29.33
N GLU A 974 -3.52 67.49 29.86
CA GLU A 974 -3.00 67.29 31.25
C GLU A 974 -3.93 67.34 32.50
N SER A 975 -3.62 66.80 33.69
CA SER A 975 -2.73 65.69 34.16
C SER A 975 -3.05 65.29 35.63
N ALA A 976 -2.44 64.20 36.15
CA ALA A 976 -2.11 63.88 37.57
C ALA A 976 -3.23 63.77 38.66
N SER A 977 -3.32 62.65 39.43
CA SER A 977 -2.85 62.46 40.85
C SER A 977 -3.84 62.88 41.97
N ALA A 978 -3.91 62.30 43.19
CA ALA A 978 -3.47 61.02 43.79
C ALA A 978 -4.09 60.87 45.23
N GLU A 979 -3.97 59.67 45.87
CA GLU A 979 -4.08 59.42 47.35
C GLU A 979 -5.45 59.72 48.05
N SER A 980 -5.77 59.30 49.30
CA SER A 980 -5.46 58.12 50.15
C SER A 980 -6.49 58.02 51.31
N ALA A 981 -6.34 57.17 52.35
CA ALA A 981 -6.85 55.79 52.42
C ALA A 981 -7.18 55.31 53.87
N ALA A 982 -7.85 54.14 54.02
CA ALA A 982 -7.94 53.27 55.24
C ALA A 982 -8.79 53.76 56.47
N PRO A 983 -9.14 52.90 57.48
CA PRO A 983 -9.52 51.46 57.47
C PRO A 983 -10.68 51.01 58.44
N ALA A 984 -11.01 49.71 58.41
CA ALA A 984 -11.52 48.84 59.53
C ALA A 984 -13.06 48.72 59.80
N PRO A 985 -13.57 47.67 60.53
CA PRO A 985 -13.85 46.36 59.90
C PRO A 985 -15.11 45.54 60.36
N GLU A 986 -15.65 44.73 59.43
CA GLU A 986 -16.30 43.37 59.59
C GLU A 986 -17.56 43.15 60.51
N PRO A 987 -18.29 41.99 60.45
CA PRO A 987 -17.98 40.70 59.79
C PRO A 987 -19.07 39.98 58.91
N LYS A 988 -18.58 39.13 58.00
CA LYS A 988 -19.07 37.80 57.53
C LYS A 988 -20.45 37.59 56.84
N ALA A 989 -20.37 37.13 55.58
CA ALA A 989 -20.92 35.83 55.11
C ALA A 989 -20.09 35.30 53.90
N LYS A 990 -20.17 34.00 53.54
CA LYS A 990 -19.30 33.36 52.52
C LYS A 990 -19.98 33.07 51.18
N GLY A 991 -19.19 33.10 50.11
CA GLY A 991 -19.43 32.47 48.80
C GLY A 991 -18.12 32.43 48.00
N PHE A 992 -18.02 31.63 46.92
CA PHE A 992 -16.86 31.63 46.01
C PHE A 992 -17.21 31.18 44.58
N GLY A 993 -16.49 31.74 43.60
CA GLY A 993 -16.60 31.45 42.16
C GLY A 993 -15.36 31.95 41.41
N MET A 994 -15.30 31.76 40.08
CA MET A 994 -14.12 32.06 39.25
C MET A 994 -13.76 33.56 39.12
N GLY A 995 -12.46 33.85 38.91
CA GLY A 995 -12.09 34.80 37.84
C GLY A 995 -10.78 35.60 37.93
N ALA A 996 -10.27 35.93 36.73
CA ALA A 996 -9.53 37.15 36.34
C ALA A 996 -7.98 37.19 36.25
N ALA A 997 -7.53 38.12 35.40
CA ALA A 997 -6.14 38.58 35.14
C ALA A 997 -6.15 40.15 35.24
N LYS A 998 -5.11 40.98 35.01
CA LYS A 998 -4.01 40.96 34.01
C LYS A 998 -3.06 42.19 34.16
N ARG A 999 -1.72 42.03 34.05
CA ARG A 999 -0.68 43.06 33.65
C ARG A 999 -0.41 44.28 34.59
N PRO A 1000 0.56 45.23 34.32
CA PRO A 1000 1.72 45.27 33.37
C PRO A 1000 3.10 45.88 33.87
N GLY A 1001 4.20 45.67 33.08
CA GLY A 1001 5.38 46.59 32.93
C GLY A 1001 6.63 46.40 33.82
N GLN A 1002 7.86 46.89 33.52
CA GLN A 1002 8.53 47.32 32.25
C GLN A 1002 10.09 47.51 32.44
N ALA A 1003 10.93 47.15 31.45
CA ALA A 1003 12.39 47.51 31.28
C ALA A 1003 13.44 47.02 32.34
N ALA A 1004 14.78 46.94 32.11
CA ALA A 1004 15.63 46.68 30.91
C ALA A 1004 17.14 46.43 31.28
N LYS A 1005 17.96 45.97 30.30
CA LYS A 1005 19.46 46.02 30.18
C LYS A 1005 20.42 45.03 30.93
N THR A 1006 21.01 44.12 30.13
CA THR A 1006 22.46 43.76 29.98
C THR A 1006 23.35 43.15 31.09
N SER A 1007 24.39 42.43 30.59
CA SER A 1007 25.69 42.04 31.21
C SER A 1007 25.78 40.87 32.20
N ALA A 1008 26.61 39.88 31.83
CA ALA A 1008 27.39 38.98 32.69
C ALA A 1008 28.73 39.69 33.07
N PRO A 1009 29.73 39.11 33.80
CA PRO A 1009 29.95 37.69 34.16
C PRO A 1009 30.57 37.42 35.58
N VAL A 1010 31.21 36.26 35.74
CA VAL A 1010 32.22 35.83 36.77
C VAL A 1010 31.68 35.22 38.09
N ALA A 1011 32.45 34.23 38.61
CA ALA A 1011 32.34 33.55 39.91
C ALA A 1011 33.42 34.14 40.90
N PRO A 1012 34.04 33.47 41.93
CA PRO A 1012 33.93 32.09 42.45
C PRO A 1012 34.00 31.90 44.01
N LYS A 1013 33.98 30.61 44.44
CA LYS A 1013 34.60 29.97 45.65
C LYS A 1013 34.14 30.25 47.11
N ALA A 1014 33.81 29.14 47.79
CA ALA A 1014 34.32 28.63 49.11
C ALA A 1014 34.21 29.51 50.41
N GLU A 1015 34.33 29.01 51.65
CA GLU A 1015 34.76 27.71 52.22
C GLU A 1015 34.27 27.52 53.71
N ALA A 1016 34.67 26.40 54.37
CA ALA A 1016 34.85 26.16 55.83
C ALA A 1016 33.85 25.27 56.62
N THR A 1017 34.41 24.55 57.61
CA THR A 1017 33.86 23.40 58.39
C THR A 1017 33.81 23.67 59.91
N PRO A 1018 33.05 22.85 60.70
CA PRO A 1018 33.65 21.93 61.71
C PRO A 1018 32.89 20.56 61.81
N SER A 1019 33.29 19.50 62.53
CA SER A 1019 34.55 19.05 63.20
C SER A 1019 34.42 17.54 63.59
N GLU A 1020 35.44 16.96 64.25
CA GLU A 1020 35.56 15.53 64.65
C GLU A 1020 35.76 15.36 66.20
N PRO A 1021 35.90 14.16 66.83
CA PRO A 1021 37.15 13.33 66.78
C PRO A 1021 37.09 11.79 67.05
N GLU A 1022 38.02 11.02 66.44
CA GLU A 1022 38.94 9.94 66.97
C GLU A 1022 38.44 8.70 67.81
N GLU A 1023 39.12 7.54 67.95
CA GLU A 1023 40.51 7.09 67.62
C GLU A 1023 40.69 5.53 67.49
N THR A 1024 41.94 5.07 67.21
CA THR A 1024 42.55 3.69 67.27
C THR A 1024 42.31 2.68 66.12
N GLU A 1025 43.27 1.88 65.60
CA GLU A 1025 44.77 1.89 65.56
C GLU A 1025 45.27 1.00 64.35
N PRO A 1026 46.58 0.84 63.98
CA PRO A 1026 46.99 1.21 62.59
C PRO A 1026 47.89 0.25 61.74
N ALA A 1027 48.00 0.61 60.45
CA ALA A 1027 49.11 0.37 59.48
C ALA A 1027 49.28 -1.06 58.86
N LYS A 1028 49.92 -1.29 57.69
CA LYS A 1028 50.85 -0.53 56.80
C LYS A 1028 50.56 -0.77 55.29
N ALA A 1029 51.32 -0.11 54.38
CA ALA A 1029 51.32 -0.34 52.93
C ALA A 1029 52.76 -0.41 52.31
N GLU A 1030 52.85 -0.92 51.07
CA GLU A 1030 53.93 -0.74 50.04
C GLU A 1030 55.38 -1.26 50.28
N PRO A 1031 56.25 -1.40 49.24
CA PRO A 1031 56.00 -1.85 47.84
C PRO A 1031 57.07 -2.84 47.25
N GLU A 1032 56.83 -3.28 46.00
CA GLU A 1032 57.76 -3.69 44.90
C GLU A 1032 59.18 -4.27 45.15
N LYS A 1033 59.48 -5.43 44.55
CA LYS A 1033 60.79 -5.78 43.92
C LYS A 1033 60.75 -7.04 43.05
N THR A 1034 61.73 -7.19 42.14
CA THR A 1034 61.71 -8.13 40.99
C THR A 1034 62.95 -9.04 40.89
N GLU A 1035 62.81 -10.11 40.08
CA GLU A 1035 63.87 -10.97 39.49
C GLU A 1035 64.66 -11.95 40.42
N PRO A 1036 65.33 -13.00 39.88
CA PRO A 1036 65.46 -13.41 38.46
C PRO A 1036 65.11 -14.89 38.08
N GLU A 1037 64.68 -15.06 36.82
CA GLU A 1037 65.15 -16.05 35.80
C GLU A 1037 65.58 -17.50 36.21
N LYS A 1038 64.92 -18.55 35.67
CA LYS A 1038 65.51 -19.52 34.68
C LYS A 1038 64.67 -20.76 34.27
N THR A 1039 64.85 -21.12 32.98
CA THR A 1039 64.74 -22.47 32.34
C THR A 1039 63.46 -23.31 32.39
N GLU A 1040 62.94 -23.60 31.18
CA GLU A 1040 62.18 -24.80 30.78
C GLU A 1040 62.94 -26.12 31.10
N PRO A 1041 62.31 -27.33 31.20
CA PRO A 1041 61.73 -27.98 30.00
C PRO A 1041 60.61 -29.06 30.16
N ALA A 1042 60.10 -29.49 28.99
CA ALA A 1042 59.66 -30.86 28.63
C ALA A 1042 58.28 -31.42 29.05
N LYS A 1043 57.93 -32.55 28.41
CA LYS A 1043 56.59 -33.20 28.29
C LYS A 1043 56.57 -34.63 28.90
N ALA A 1044 55.37 -35.24 28.83
CA ALA A 1044 55.09 -36.70 28.74
C ALA A 1044 55.03 -37.44 30.10
N GLU A 1045 54.45 -38.63 30.27
CA GLU A 1045 54.24 -39.82 29.40
C GLU A 1045 52.98 -40.65 29.85
N SER A 1046 52.54 -41.79 29.28
CA SER A 1046 52.59 -42.40 27.92
C SER A 1046 51.73 -43.71 27.87
N ASN A 1047 51.58 -44.32 26.68
CA ASN A 1047 51.10 -45.68 26.28
C ASN A 1047 50.06 -45.58 25.12
N GLY A 1048 50.17 -46.23 23.96
CA GLY A 1048 51.16 -47.16 23.36
C GLY A 1048 50.45 -48.10 22.34
N SER A 1049 51.04 -48.71 21.30
CA SER A 1049 52.39 -48.69 20.67
C SER A 1049 52.33 -49.41 19.28
N ALA A 1050 53.49 -49.71 18.65
CA ALA A 1050 53.75 -50.77 17.64
C ALA A 1050 53.66 -50.49 16.10
N GLU A 1051 54.77 -49.95 15.56
CA GLU A 1051 55.70 -50.61 14.59
C GLU A 1051 55.40 -50.81 13.07
N PRO A 1052 56.44 -50.96 12.20
CA PRO A 1052 56.48 -50.27 10.88
C PRO A 1052 57.03 -51.05 9.65
N ASN A 1053 57.11 -50.36 8.49
CA ASN A 1053 58.10 -50.44 7.37
C ASN A 1053 57.65 -49.46 6.25
N GLY A 1054 58.40 -49.06 5.21
CA GLY A 1054 59.76 -49.34 4.70
C GLY A 1054 60.00 -48.45 3.43
N SER A 1055 61.24 -48.31 2.92
CA SER A 1055 61.66 -47.16 2.07
C SER A 1055 62.01 -47.46 0.59
N ALA A 1056 62.29 -46.35 -0.17
CA ALA A 1056 63.08 -46.25 -1.41
C ALA A 1056 62.37 -46.62 -2.76
N ASP A 1057 62.73 -46.11 -3.95
CA ASP A 1057 63.60 -45.00 -4.42
C ASP A 1057 63.36 -44.77 -5.95
N SER A 1058 63.91 -43.77 -6.67
CA SER A 1058 64.05 -42.30 -6.49
C SER A 1058 64.53 -41.68 -7.83
N ASN A 1059 64.34 -40.36 -8.07
CA ASN A 1059 65.08 -39.56 -9.08
C ASN A 1059 64.75 -38.05 -9.02
N GLY A 1060 65.64 -37.16 -9.50
CA GLY A 1060 65.37 -35.71 -9.53
C GLY A 1060 66.44 -34.82 -10.20
N ASN A 1061 66.10 -33.53 -10.34
CA ASN A 1061 66.93 -32.36 -10.70
C ASN A 1061 65.98 -31.13 -10.72
N GLY A 1062 66.36 -29.87 -10.45
CA GLY A 1062 67.61 -29.26 -9.99
C GLY A 1062 67.39 -27.72 -9.84
N SER A 1063 68.25 -26.98 -9.12
CA SER A 1063 68.16 -25.51 -8.98
C SER A 1063 68.96 -24.78 -10.10
N THR A 1064 69.04 -23.44 -10.26
CA THR A 1064 68.91 -22.28 -9.34
C THR A 1064 68.75 -20.95 -10.13
N SER A 1065 68.44 -19.85 -9.42
CA SER A 1065 68.83 -18.42 -9.65
C SER A 1065 68.27 -17.56 -10.82
N GLY A 1066 68.20 -16.23 -10.59
CA GLY A 1066 68.41 -15.19 -11.62
C GLY A 1066 67.34 -14.08 -11.76
N ASP A 1067 67.50 -12.93 -11.07
CA ASP A 1067 66.68 -11.72 -11.26
C ASP A 1067 67.11 -10.84 -12.46
N ALA A 1068 66.13 -10.31 -13.22
CA ALA A 1068 66.26 -9.07 -14.01
C ALA A 1068 64.86 -8.47 -14.34
N LYS A 1069 64.71 -7.13 -14.37
CA LYS A 1069 63.39 -6.45 -14.38
C LYS A 1069 63.39 -5.10 -15.13
N VAL A 1070 62.78 -5.01 -16.32
CA VAL A 1070 62.64 -3.73 -17.09
C VAL A 1070 61.31 -3.61 -17.89
N ILE A 1071 60.32 -2.94 -17.29
CA ILE A 1071 59.62 -1.70 -17.74
C ILE A 1071 59.08 -1.55 -19.22
N THR A 1072 57.82 -1.06 -19.35
CA THR A 1072 57.14 -0.35 -20.51
C THR A 1072 56.78 -1.11 -21.82
N GLU A 1073 55.74 -0.77 -22.63
CA GLU A 1073 54.43 -0.07 -22.43
C GLU A 1073 53.51 -0.20 -23.70
N THR A 1074 52.30 0.39 -23.65
CA THR A 1074 51.32 0.66 -24.76
C THR A 1074 50.49 -0.51 -25.34
N GLY A 1075 49.22 -0.33 -25.74
CA GLY A 1075 48.32 0.81 -25.45
C GLY A 1075 47.01 0.92 -26.28
N ALA A 1076 45.88 1.08 -25.57
CA ALA A 1076 44.57 1.62 -26.04
C ALA A 1076 43.80 0.79 -27.12
N SER A 1077 42.49 0.97 -27.38
CA SER A 1077 41.43 1.87 -26.85
C SER A 1077 40.07 1.12 -26.95
N LYS A 1078 38.87 1.56 -26.48
CA LYS A 1078 38.27 2.83 -25.98
C LYS A 1078 36.99 2.40 -25.19
N ALA A 1079 35.87 3.10 -24.92
CA ALA A 1079 35.29 4.46 -25.03
C ALA A 1079 34.01 4.48 -24.14
N ALA A 1080 33.39 5.59 -23.73
CA ALA A 1080 33.83 6.97 -23.49
C ALA A 1080 32.74 7.71 -22.70
N GLY A 1081 33.08 8.37 -21.57
CA GLY A 1081 32.16 9.19 -20.78
C GLY A 1081 32.62 10.65 -20.72
N PHE A 1082 31.67 11.60 -20.78
CA PHE A 1082 31.96 13.03 -20.72
C PHE A 1082 31.78 13.60 -19.31
N GLY A 1083 32.78 14.37 -18.85
CA GLY A 1083 32.70 15.23 -17.68
C GLY A 1083 33.50 16.51 -17.92
N ILE A 1084 33.03 17.64 -17.39
CA ILE A 1084 33.71 18.94 -17.48
C ILE A 1084 34.26 19.29 -16.09
N ALA A 1085 35.46 19.88 -16.06
CA ALA A 1085 36.32 19.91 -14.87
C ALA A 1085 36.32 21.24 -14.11
N ALA A 1086 36.65 21.16 -12.83
CA ALA A 1086 37.35 22.21 -12.07
C ALA A 1086 38.73 21.67 -11.66
N GLY A 1087 39.74 22.51 -11.40
CA GLY A 1087 41.05 21.97 -11.01
C GLY A 1087 42.17 22.97 -10.70
N LYS A 1088 43.35 22.39 -10.46
CA LYS A 1088 44.66 23.01 -10.10
C LYS A 1088 44.69 23.61 -8.67
N LYS A 1089 45.50 23.04 -7.76
CA LYS A 1089 46.95 23.29 -7.50
C LYS A 1089 47.17 24.64 -6.76
N ARG A 1090 48.09 24.78 -5.78
CA ARG A 1090 49.22 23.93 -5.31
C ARG A 1090 49.51 24.18 -3.78
N PRO A 1091 50.64 23.80 -3.13
CA PRO A 1091 50.56 23.17 -1.78
C PRO A 1091 51.45 23.83 -0.69
N GLY A 1092 51.52 23.18 0.49
CA GLY A 1092 52.82 22.96 1.14
C GLY A 1092 53.03 23.51 2.55
N ALA A 1093 52.45 22.84 3.55
CA ALA A 1093 52.99 22.65 4.90
C ALA A 1093 52.36 21.37 5.48
#